data_AF-A0A1S3VVA0-F1
#
_entry.id   AF-A0A1S3VVA0-F1
#
_cell.length_a   1.000
_cell.length_b   1.000
_cell.length_c   1.000
_cell.angle_alpha   90.00
_cell.angle_beta   90.00
_cell.angle_gamma   90.00
#
_symmetry.space_group_name_H-M   'P 1'
#
loop_
_entity.id
_entity.type
_entity.pdbx_description
1 polymer ?
#
loop_
_entity_poly.entity_id
_entity_poly.type
_entity_poly.pdbx_seq_one_letter_code
_entity_poly.pdbx_strand_id
1 'polypeptide(L)'
;MCGHHNHKLAETLVGHPYAGRLNMSEKSLLVDMTKSKVTPANILLTLKQNNDRNVTTINQIYNARQVYKRSLRGSRTELQQLMMLLDRDKYIHWSRCADDSKVITNVFWTHPDTVKLLNSFNVVFMMDSTYKTNRYRLPLLEIVGMTCTGLTFSTAFAFLSTERQSNFTWALEKLKGLFITSEGSPKVIVTDRDLALMNAIANVFSESYQMLCRFHIHKNVLAKCKMLVRSKEAWDVLMCAWENVMDCADESLFVEYVNGLQYASSEWPLFFEYVNQTWIIPVESAHASLKTILSNSMGDLCSCWDSIHNFVTIQHNKIKTSFEKSWLLTSDPFKGYRYRQLIGHVSRYALDLIADELERVQQIGLDSSKCGCVLRRTFGVPCACELARYDPGMIPVGEFHIMWQRLHFSNVELNEIEPHLSIKDVLKQIEERFNEADIGGKVTIKQKLLDITCPTLTSMVPPLDKVKTKGAKKRKVQRTERSTMRDPSYFEYVDAFHSTMESSSVKSKLQSKLNVVKKKKVAMIDQFHSTTHPFILDVVDVVADGHCGYRCIAALLGLREDSWPVIRNDLYKELSNWRDEYGRLVGGTDVVDKLKQSLLVESQSTANRNKWMTLPDIGYAIANRYNVILVKLQEGCPLPMVNIISSTYCYAQARAWSSMYTSRMQAFAQLMNVSKSYVDLGDP
;
A
#
# COMPACT_ATOMS: atom_id res chain seq x y z
N MET A 1 20.73 -27.65 -40.00
CA MET A 1 20.66 -26.24 -40.45
C MET A 1 21.40 -25.38 -39.43
N CYS A 2 22.43 -24.66 -39.84
CA CYS A 2 23.03 -23.62 -39.00
C CYS A 2 22.24 -22.33 -39.18
N GLY A 3 21.81 -21.71 -38.08
CA GLY A 3 21.19 -20.38 -38.09
C GLY A 3 22.16 -19.35 -37.54
N HIS A 4 22.34 -18.23 -38.23
CA HIS A 4 23.01 -17.07 -37.65
C HIS A 4 22.05 -16.36 -36.69
N HIS A 5 22.51 -16.09 -35.49
CA HIS A 5 21.80 -15.23 -34.53
C HIS A 5 22.21 -13.77 -34.77
N ASN A 6 21.24 -12.86 -34.85
CA ASN A 6 21.47 -11.42 -35.01
C ASN A 6 21.81 -10.70 -33.68
N HIS A 7 22.11 -11.48 -32.63
CA HIS A 7 22.57 -11.04 -31.32
C HIS A 7 23.55 -12.09 -30.78
N LYS A 8 24.46 -11.70 -29.88
CA LYS A 8 25.26 -12.68 -29.12
C LYS A 8 24.35 -13.56 -28.27
N LEU A 9 24.73 -14.82 -28.05
CA LEU A 9 24.08 -15.66 -27.04
C LEU A 9 24.15 -14.96 -25.69
N ALA A 10 23.03 -14.95 -24.95
CA ALA A 10 22.99 -14.32 -23.63
C ALA A 10 23.85 -15.11 -22.65
N GLU A 11 24.89 -14.48 -22.12
CA GLU A 11 25.88 -15.09 -21.22
C GLU A 11 25.25 -15.62 -19.92
N THR A 12 24.09 -15.09 -19.53
CA THR A 12 23.22 -15.69 -18.51
C THR A 12 21.75 -15.67 -18.94
N LEU A 13 20.94 -16.57 -18.39
CA LEU A 13 19.48 -16.55 -18.52
C LEU A 13 18.78 -15.83 -17.34
N VAL A 14 19.56 -15.18 -16.45
CA VAL A 14 19.03 -14.49 -15.27
C VAL A 14 18.25 -13.26 -15.71
N GLY A 15 17.04 -13.08 -15.17
CA GLY A 15 16.12 -12.01 -15.58
C GLY A 15 15.39 -12.26 -16.91
N HIS A 16 15.71 -13.31 -17.67
CA HIS A 16 15.03 -13.61 -18.93
C HIS A 16 13.53 -13.96 -18.68
N PRO A 17 12.55 -13.22 -19.24
CA PRO A 17 11.13 -13.33 -18.84
C PRO A 17 10.44 -14.67 -19.10
N TYR A 18 11.04 -15.53 -19.93
CA TYR A 18 10.57 -16.90 -20.16
C TYR A 18 11.28 -17.92 -19.26
N ALA A 19 12.58 -17.76 -18.99
CA ALA A 19 13.38 -18.75 -18.27
C ALA A 19 13.18 -18.68 -16.75
N GLY A 20 12.94 -17.49 -16.19
CA GLY A 20 12.62 -17.30 -14.77
C GLY A 20 11.14 -17.57 -14.41
N ARG A 21 10.40 -18.34 -15.23
CA ARG A 21 8.99 -18.66 -14.99
C ARG A 21 8.87 -19.90 -14.12
N LEU A 22 8.21 -19.76 -12.97
CA LEU A 22 7.88 -20.89 -12.11
C LEU A 22 7.01 -21.94 -12.84
N ASN A 23 7.45 -23.19 -12.77
CA ASN A 23 6.70 -24.36 -13.24
C ASN A 23 5.53 -24.71 -12.27
N MET A 24 4.82 -25.81 -12.49
CA MET A 24 3.64 -26.16 -11.67
C MET A 24 3.98 -26.56 -10.23
N SER A 25 5.02 -27.36 -10.00
CA SER A 25 5.42 -27.75 -8.63
C SER A 25 6.07 -26.59 -7.89
N GLU A 26 6.89 -25.79 -8.57
CA GLU A 26 7.46 -24.54 -8.06
C GLU A 26 6.37 -23.53 -7.65
N LYS A 27 5.26 -23.44 -8.42
CA LYS A 27 4.09 -22.64 -8.04
C LYS A 27 3.36 -23.18 -6.82
N SER A 28 3.15 -24.50 -6.71
CA SER A 28 2.52 -25.08 -5.52
C SER A 28 3.36 -24.81 -4.27
N LEU A 29 4.67 -25.05 -4.36
CA LEU A 29 5.61 -24.78 -3.27
C LEU A 29 5.59 -23.30 -2.85
N LEU A 30 5.60 -22.36 -3.81
CA LEU A 30 5.44 -20.93 -3.51
C LEU A 30 4.10 -20.63 -2.80
N VAL A 31 3.01 -21.27 -3.22
CA VAL A 31 1.68 -21.10 -2.61
C VAL A 31 1.67 -21.62 -1.17
N ASP A 32 2.24 -22.80 -0.91
CA ASP A 32 2.24 -23.41 0.41
C ASP A 32 3.19 -22.69 1.38
N MET A 33 4.40 -22.33 0.92
CA MET A 33 5.30 -21.43 1.67
C MET A 33 4.67 -20.04 1.90
N THR A 34 3.81 -19.56 0.98
CA THR A 34 3.07 -18.30 1.16
C THR A 34 2.00 -18.40 2.24
N LYS A 35 1.28 -19.53 2.34
CA LYS A 35 0.34 -19.81 3.45
C LYS A 35 1.08 -19.81 4.78
N SER A 36 2.25 -20.45 4.85
CA SER A 36 3.14 -20.49 6.01
C SER A 36 3.93 -19.20 6.28
N LYS A 37 3.47 -18.05 5.75
CA LYS A 37 4.07 -16.69 5.92
C LYS A 37 5.58 -16.56 5.60
N VAL A 38 6.19 -17.48 4.86
CA VAL A 38 7.64 -17.46 4.57
C VAL A 38 8.02 -16.21 3.75
N THR A 39 9.24 -15.69 3.93
CA THR A 39 9.72 -14.49 3.22
C THR A 39 9.94 -14.78 1.72
N PRO A 40 9.78 -13.78 0.82
CA PRO A 40 10.06 -13.96 -0.62
C PRO A 40 11.50 -14.40 -0.91
N ALA A 41 12.47 -13.95 -0.11
CA ALA A 41 13.87 -14.36 -0.22
C ALA A 41 14.07 -15.84 0.10
N ASN A 42 13.48 -16.34 1.19
CA ASN A 42 13.60 -17.75 1.56
C ASN A 42 12.83 -18.66 0.57
N ILE A 43 11.69 -18.20 0.04
CA ILE A 43 10.99 -18.88 -1.07
C ILE A 43 11.91 -18.99 -2.29
N LEU A 44 12.62 -17.92 -2.67
CA LEU A 44 13.56 -17.96 -3.79
C LEU A 44 14.75 -18.91 -3.54
N LEU A 45 15.29 -18.92 -2.31
CA LEU A 45 16.37 -19.82 -1.92
C LEU A 45 15.95 -21.29 -2.01
N THR A 46 14.81 -21.66 -1.44
CA THR A 46 14.31 -23.05 -1.52
C THR A 46 13.98 -23.46 -2.95
N LEU A 47 13.46 -22.56 -3.79
CA LEU A 47 13.22 -22.84 -5.22
C LEU A 47 14.53 -23.06 -6.01
N LYS A 48 15.63 -22.43 -5.62
CA LYS A 48 16.97 -22.67 -6.21
C LYS A 48 17.62 -23.95 -5.67
N GLN A 49 17.49 -24.22 -4.37
CA GLN A 49 17.97 -25.47 -3.75
C GLN A 49 17.28 -26.71 -4.33
N ASN A 50 16.01 -26.60 -4.71
CA ASN A 50 15.25 -27.68 -5.32
C ASN A 50 15.46 -27.81 -6.84
N ASN A 51 16.19 -26.87 -7.47
CA ASN A 51 16.40 -26.81 -8.91
C ASN A 51 17.58 -25.87 -9.26
N ASP A 52 18.79 -26.41 -9.40
CA ASP A 52 20.01 -25.64 -9.69
C ASP A 52 19.92 -24.82 -10.99
N ARG A 53 19.03 -25.20 -11.91
CA ARG A 53 18.77 -24.52 -13.18
C ARG A 53 17.71 -23.41 -13.06
N ASN A 54 17.17 -23.16 -11.87
CA ASN A 54 16.16 -22.14 -11.64
C ASN A 54 16.77 -20.72 -11.71
N VAL A 55 16.51 -20.02 -12.82
CA VAL A 55 16.93 -18.62 -13.05
C VAL A 55 15.86 -17.59 -12.66
N THR A 56 14.92 -17.97 -11.79
CA THR A 56 13.90 -17.04 -11.26
C THR A 56 14.57 -15.93 -10.46
N THR A 57 13.97 -14.74 -10.54
CA THR A 57 14.35 -13.52 -9.81
C THR A 57 13.38 -13.21 -8.68
N ILE A 58 13.81 -12.42 -7.70
CA ILE A 58 12.97 -12.04 -6.56
C ILE A 58 11.67 -11.33 -6.99
N ASN A 59 11.72 -10.53 -8.06
CA ASN A 59 10.56 -9.85 -8.63
C ASN A 59 9.52 -10.84 -9.21
N GLN A 60 9.96 -11.95 -9.79
CA GLN A 60 9.05 -13.02 -10.25
C GLN A 60 8.39 -13.76 -9.07
N ILE A 61 9.06 -13.89 -7.93
CA ILE A 61 8.45 -14.41 -6.68
C ILE A 61 7.40 -13.45 -6.14
N TYR A 62 7.69 -12.14 -6.06
CA TYR A 62 6.71 -11.13 -5.66
C TYR A 62 5.47 -11.15 -6.56
N ASN A 63 5.66 -11.15 -7.89
CA ASN A 63 4.56 -11.17 -8.85
C ASN A 63 3.72 -12.45 -8.75
N ALA A 64 4.35 -13.63 -8.67
CA ALA A 64 3.63 -14.90 -8.53
C ALA A 64 2.84 -14.97 -7.20
N ARG A 65 3.42 -14.47 -6.11
CA ARG A 65 2.76 -14.36 -4.80
C ARG A 65 1.56 -13.40 -4.84
N GLN A 66 1.69 -12.27 -5.53
CA GLN A 66 0.58 -11.32 -5.70
C GLN A 66 -0.56 -11.92 -6.55
N VAL A 67 -0.26 -12.66 -7.62
CA VAL A 67 -1.26 -13.37 -8.44
C VAL A 67 -2.05 -14.38 -7.58
N TYR A 68 -1.37 -15.18 -6.75
CA TYR A 68 -2.05 -16.08 -5.81
C TYR A 68 -2.94 -15.33 -4.80
N LYS A 69 -2.44 -14.26 -4.18
CA LYS A 69 -3.25 -13.49 -3.22
C LYS A 69 -4.45 -12.79 -3.88
N ARG A 70 -4.34 -12.40 -5.15
CA ARG A 70 -5.46 -11.84 -5.92
C ARG A 70 -6.54 -12.88 -6.22
N SER A 71 -6.21 -14.16 -6.43
CA SER A 71 -7.25 -15.19 -6.60
C SER A 71 -8.01 -15.50 -5.30
N LEU A 72 -7.37 -15.34 -4.12
CA LEU A 72 -8.05 -15.41 -2.82
C LEU A 72 -9.07 -14.28 -2.57
N ARG A 73 -9.06 -13.20 -3.37
CA ARG A 73 -9.96 -12.06 -3.20
C ARG A 73 -11.41 -12.37 -3.57
N GLY A 74 -11.61 -13.23 -4.57
CA GLY A 74 -12.92 -13.46 -5.19
C GLY A 74 -13.52 -12.18 -5.75
N SER A 75 -14.83 -12.01 -5.59
CA SER A 75 -15.60 -10.84 -6.04
C SER A 75 -15.40 -9.56 -5.21
N ARG A 76 -14.68 -9.62 -4.08
CA ARG A 76 -14.48 -8.45 -3.20
C ARG A 76 -13.70 -7.34 -3.90
N THR A 77 -13.98 -6.09 -3.57
CA THR A 77 -13.10 -4.96 -3.88
C THR A 77 -11.82 -5.02 -3.04
N GLU A 78 -10.77 -4.28 -3.41
CA GLU A 78 -9.52 -4.23 -2.64
C GLU A 78 -9.73 -3.66 -1.23
N LEU A 79 -10.68 -2.75 -1.08
CA LEU A 79 -11.01 -2.15 0.21
C LEU A 79 -11.85 -3.10 1.08
N GLN A 80 -12.81 -3.82 0.50
CA GLN A 80 -13.53 -4.90 1.20
C GLN A 80 -12.58 -6.05 1.62
N GLN A 81 -11.60 -6.37 0.77
CA GLN A 81 -10.56 -7.33 1.10
C GLN A 81 -9.63 -6.82 2.20
N LEU A 82 -9.26 -5.53 2.20
CA LEU A 82 -8.47 -4.91 3.27
C LEU A 82 -9.22 -4.98 4.61
N MET A 83 -10.49 -4.56 4.68
CA MET A 83 -11.26 -4.65 5.92
C MET A 83 -11.37 -6.10 6.42
N MET A 84 -11.71 -7.04 5.53
CA MET A 84 -11.77 -8.47 5.89
C MET A 84 -10.42 -9.02 6.38
N LEU A 85 -9.28 -8.55 5.85
CA LEU A 85 -7.94 -8.92 6.34
C LEU A 85 -7.64 -8.31 7.72
N LEU A 86 -8.07 -7.06 7.96
CA LEU A 86 -7.98 -6.41 9.26
C LEU A 86 -8.85 -7.15 10.31
N ASP A 87 -10.11 -7.43 9.99
CA ASP A 87 -11.05 -8.19 10.83
C ASP A 87 -10.51 -9.58 11.19
N ARG A 88 -10.10 -10.35 10.17
CA ARG A 88 -9.60 -11.73 10.31
C ARG A 88 -8.37 -11.80 11.23
N ASP A 89 -7.43 -10.87 11.05
CA ASP A 89 -6.20 -10.80 11.83
C ASP A 89 -6.33 -9.89 13.07
N LYS A 90 -7.58 -9.53 13.44
CA LYS A 90 -7.97 -8.81 14.67
C LYS A 90 -7.32 -7.44 14.86
N TYR A 91 -7.04 -6.73 13.77
CA TYR A 91 -6.57 -5.35 13.79
C TYR A 91 -7.67 -4.40 14.28
N ILE A 92 -7.31 -3.52 15.20
CA ILE A 92 -8.16 -2.40 15.61
C ILE A 92 -8.06 -1.36 14.50
N HIS A 93 -9.19 -0.98 13.91
CA HIS A 93 -9.21 -0.12 12.73
C HIS A 93 -10.43 0.80 12.69
N TRP A 94 -10.27 1.93 12.00
CA TRP A 94 -11.33 2.91 11.73
C TRP A 94 -11.26 3.37 10.29
N SER A 95 -12.38 3.82 9.75
CA SER A 95 -12.42 4.48 8.43
C SER A 95 -13.34 5.70 8.44
N ARG A 96 -13.08 6.63 7.52
CA ARG A 96 -13.88 7.83 7.27
C ARG A 96 -14.21 7.88 5.78
N CYS A 97 -15.43 8.29 5.44
CA CYS A 97 -15.82 8.65 4.07
C CYS A 97 -15.72 10.16 3.84
N ALA A 98 -15.70 10.59 2.58
CA ALA A 98 -16.13 11.94 2.25
C ALA A 98 -17.65 12.04 2.45
N ASP A 99 -18.11 13.17 2.95
CA ASP A 99 -19.51 13.44 3.25
C ASP A 99 -20.39 13.29 1.98
N ASP A 100 -21.62 12.84 2.15
CA ASP A 100 -22.56 12.40 1.09
C ASP A 100 -22.05 11.33 0.10
N SER A 101 -20.91 10.70 0.37
CA SER A 101 -20.31 9.68 -0.51
C SER A 101 -20.11 8.32 0.17
N LYS A 102 -20.04 7.27 -0.64
CA LYS A 102 -19.54 5.94 -0.24
C LYS A 102 -18.04 5.78 -0.49
N VAL A 103 -17.31 6.89 -0.69
CA VAL A 103 -15.86 6.89 -0.96
C VAL A 103 -15.12 7.09 0.35
N ILE A 104 -14.39 6.06 0.79
CA ILE A 104 -13.51 6.15 1.95
C ILE A 104 -12.34 7.09 1.63
N THR A 105 -12.16 8.11 2.47
CA THR A 105 -11.09 9.10 2.41
C THR A 105 -9.90 8.68 3.27
N ASN A 106 -10.14 8.21 4.49
CA ASN A 106 -9.08 7.78 5.40
C ASN A 106 -9.37 6.38 5.96
N VAL A 107 -8.31 5.58 6.17
CA VAL A 107 -8.34 4.31 6.93
C VAL A 107 -7.18 4.31 7.91
N PHE A 108 -7.44 4.07 9.18
CA PHE A 108 -6.44 3.93 10.25
C PHE A 108 -6.46 2.50 10.78
N TRP A 109 -5.31 1.89 11.08
CA TRP A 109 -5.24 0.60 11.74
C TRP A 109 -4.00 0.43 12.64
N THR A 110 -4.16 -0.40 13.69
CA THR A 110 -3.09 -0.87 14.58
C THR A 110 -3.26 -2.36 14.91
N HIS A 111 -2.17 -3.05 15.22
CA HIS A 111 -2.19 -4.45 15.66
C HIS A 111 -2.45 -4.51 17.17
N PRO A 112 -3.26 -5.45 17.70
CA PRO A 112 -3.64 -5.47 19.11
C PRO A 112 -2.44 -5.60 20.08
N ASP A 113 -1.43 -6.41 19.76
CA ASP A 113 -0.20 -6.46 20.58
C ASP A 113 0.65 -5.18 20.50
N THR A 114 0.48 -4.37 19.44
CA THR A 114 1.14 -3.07 19.34
C THR A 114 0.51 -2.04 20.29
N VAL A 115 -0.77 -2.15 20.62
CA VAL A 115 -1.41 -1.27 21.63
C VAL A 115 -0.82 -1.51 23.03
N LYS A 116 -0.35 -2.73 23.32
CA LYS A 116 0.41 -3.03 24.54
C LYS A 116 1.77 -2.31 24.50
N LEU A 117 2.54 -2.47 23.42
CA LEU A 117 3.82 -1.76 23.22
C LEU A 117 3.67 -0.24 23.29
N LEU A 118 2.60 0.32 22.73
CA LEU A 118 2.24 1.74 22.77
C LEU A 118 2.09 2.26 24.23
N ASN A 119 1.39 1.51 25.08
CA ASN A 119 1.20 1.88 26.49
C ASN A 119 2.42 1.53 27.37
N SER A 120 3.23 0.55 26.96
CA SER A 120 4.52 0.23 27.61
C SER A 120 5.64 1.23 27.26
N PHE A 121 5.64 1.78 26.04
CA PHE A 121 6.70 2.64 25.50
C PHE A 121 6.09 3.84 24.76
N ASN A 122 5.63 4.79 25.56
CA ASN A 122 4.85 5.94 25.14
C ASN A 122 5.64 7.26 25.04
N VAL A 123 6.91 7.30 25.45
CA VAL A 123 7.66 8.57 25.61
C VAL A 123 7.92 9.26 24.27
N VAL A 124 8.40 8.51 23.27
CA VAL A 124 8.87 9.04 21.97
C VAL A 124 8.17 8.34 20.82
N PHE A 125 7.53 9.11 19.94
CA PHE A 125 7.03 8.63 18.65
C PHE A 125 7.63 9.39 17.48
N MET A 126 7.65 8.74 16.33
CA MET A 126 8.17 9.27 15.07
C MET A 126 7.11 9.08 14.00
N MET A 127 6.81 10.11 13.22
CA MET A 127 5.71 10.12 12.26
C MET A 127 6.19 10.60 10.89
N ASP A 128 5.78 9.90 9.82
CA ASP A 128 6.28 10.11 8.46
C ASP A 128 5.23 9.74 7.41
N SER A 129 5.02 10.63 6.44
CA SER A 129 4.08 10.41 5.33
C SER A 129 4.80 9.80 4.13
N THR A 130 4.55 8.52 3.88
CA THR A 130 5.09 7.81 2.71
C THR A 130 4.19 8.00 1.48
N TYR A 131 4.68 8.81 0.53
CA TYR A 131 4.02 9.07 -0.75
C TYR A 131 4.00 7.85 -1.67
N LYS A 132 2.98 7.76 -2.53
CA LYS A 132 2.89 6.80 -3.66
C LYS A 132 2.99 5.32 -3.24
N THR A 133 2.63 4.94 -2.01
CA THR A 133 2.76 3.54 -1.54
C THR A 133 1.82 2.55 -2.23
N ASN A 134 0.79 3.02 -2.91
CA ASN A 134 -0.30 2.25 -3.49
C ASN A 134 -0.78 2.88 -4.81
N ARG A 135 -1.49 2.09 -5.62
CA ARG A 135 -1.99 2.49 -6.95
C ARG A 135 -2.95 3.68 -6.96
N TYR A 136 -3.60 3.98 -5.83
CA TYR A 136 -4.48 5.15 -5.66
C TYR A 136 -3.70 6.43 -5.30
N ARG A 137 -2.37 6.31 -5.10
CA ARG A 137 -1.43 7.38 -4.70
C ARG A 137 -1.69 8.00 -3.33
N LEU A 138 -2.56 7.41 -2.52
CA LEU A 138 -2.84 7.85 -1.14
C LEU A 138 -1.53 7.87 -0.33
N PRO A 139 -1.20 8.97 0.35
CA PRO A 139 -0.20 8.97 1.41
C PRO A 139 -0.49 7.88 2.46
N LEU A 140 0.57 7.24 2.94
CA LEU A 140 0.55 6.34 4.08
C LEU A 140 1.37 6.99 5.21
N LEU A 141 0.67 7.49 6.22
CA LEU A 141 1.29 7.88 7.49
C LEU A 141 1.71 6.61 8.24
N GLU A 142 3.01 6.47 8.53
CA GLU A 142 3.52 5.52 9.51
C GLU A 142 3.78 6.25 10.84
N ILE A 143 3.34 5.66 11.94
CA ILE A 143 3.66 6.09 13.30
C ILE A 143 4.53 5.00 13.92
N VAL A 144 5.74 5.34 14.38
CA VAL A 144 6.74 4.42 14.93
C VAL A 144 7.07 4.81 16.37
N GLY A 145 7.11 3.85 17.28
CA GLY A 145 7.61 4.00 18.65
C GLY A 145 8.96 3.29 18.85
N MET A 146 9.61 3.56 19.97
CA MET A 146 10.90 2.93 20.34
C MET A 146 10.78 2.20 21.68
N THR A 147 11.34 0.99 21.75
CA THR A 147 11.41 0.19 22.98
C THR A 147 12.65 0.52 23.82
N CYS A 148 12.65 0.07 25.07
CA CYS A 148 13.79 0.15 25.98
C CYS A 148 15.06 -0.57 25.52
N THR A 149 15.04 -1.34 24.42
CA THR A 149 16.22 -2.03 23.87
C THR A 149 16.73 -1.40 22.57
N GLY A 150 16.30 -0.17 22.26
CA GLY A 150 16.69 0.53 21.01
C GLY A 150 16.00 0.00 19.75
N LEU A 151 15.10 -0.98 19.88
CA LEU A 151 14.32 -1.50 18.75
C LEU A 151 13.07 -0.68 18.52
N THR A 152 12.76 -0.41 17.25
CA THR A 152 11.59 0.36 16.82
C THR A 152 10.41 -0.55 16.46
N PHE A 153 9.20 -0.06 16.71
CA PHE A 153 7.95 -0.76 16.41
C PHE A 153 6.95 0.16 15.70
N SER A 154 6.39 -0.30 14.59
CA SER A 154 5.35 0.46 13.90
C SER A 154 4.05 0.39 14.70
N THR A 155 3.70 1.52 15.30
CA THR A 155 2.62 1.73 16.27
C THR A 155 1.24 1.69 15.60
N ALA A 156 1.09 2.45 14.53
CA ALA A 156 -0.14 2.54 13.76
C ALA A 156 0.15 3.05 12.35
N PHE A 157 -0.83 2.87 11.47
CA PHE A 157 -0.77 3.25 10.07
C PHE A 157 -2.04 3.96 9.68
N ALA A 158 -1.95 4.96 8.81
CA ALA A 158 -3.12 5.55 8.18
C ALA A 158 -2.92 5.82 6.69
N PHE A 159 -3.81 5.27 5.84
CA PHE A 159 -4.00 5.79 4.49
C PHE A 159 -4.84 7.06 4.58
N LEU A 160 -4.37 8.16 3.99
CA LEU A 160 -5.04 9.46 3.98
C LEU A 160 -5.38 9.88 2.55
N SER A 161 -6.52 10.57 2.36
CA SER A 161 -6.87 11.11 1.03
C SER A 161 -6.01 12.30 0.61
N THR A 162 -5.56 13.08 1.59
CA THR A 162 -4.77 14.31 1.43
C THR A 162 -3.97 14.59 2.69
N GLU A 163 -2.74 15.10 2.56
CA GLU A 163 -1.95 15.65 3.68
C GLU A 163 -2.47 17.03 4.08
N ARG A 164 -3.70 17.07 4.61
CA ARG A 164 -4.30 18.25 5.24
C ARG A 164 -4.39 18.03 6.74
N GLN A 165 -4.32 19.12 7.50
CA GLN A 165 -4.39 19.10 8.97
C GLN A 165 -5.60 18.30 9.47
N SER A 166 -6.77 18.43 8.84
CA SER A 166 -7.98 17.67 9.19
C SER A 166 -7.91 16.15 8.93
N ASN A 167 -7.07 15.68 8.00
CA ASN A 167 -6.81 14.25 7.80
C ASN A 167 -5.86 13.72 8.88
N PHE A 168 -4.80 14.48 9.20
CA PHE A 168 -3.87 14.13 10.27
C PHE A 168 -4.53 14.17 11.65
N THR A 169 -5.28 15.22 11.99
CA THR A 169 -6.05 15.32 13.24
C THR A 169 -6.96 14.10 13.42
N TRP A 170 -7.71 13.71 12.39
CA TRP A 170 -8.56 12.52 12.44
C TRP A 170 -7.78 11.23 12.75
N ALA A 171 -6.58 11.05 12.18
CA ALA A 171 -5.74 9.88 12.44
C ALA A 171 -5.10 9.93 13.84
N LEU A 172 -4.61 11.10 14.26
CA LEU A 172 -4.03 11.32 15.58
C LEU A 172 -5.05 11.19 16.71
N GLU A 173 -6.32 11.55 16.49
CA GLU A 173 -7.42 11.23 17.42
C GLU A 173 -7.56 9.72 17.65
N LYS A 174 -7.42 8.90 16.59
CA LYS A 174 -7.51 7.44 16.73
C LYS A 174 -6.26 6.87 17.41
N LEU A 175 -5.10 7.48 17.21
CA LEU A 175 -3.91 7.19 18.03
C LEU A 175 -4.15 7.58 19.50
N LYS A 176 -4.73 8.76 19.78
CA LYS A 176 -5.00 9.26 21.13
C LYS A 176 -5.95 8.33 21.90
N GLY A 177 -6.96 7.80 21.24
CA GLY A 177 -7.90 6.80 21.79
C GLY A 177 -7.31 5.40 22.05
N LEU A 178 -6.03 5.16 21.81
CA LEU A 178 -5.33 3.91 22.13
C LEU A 178 -4.48 3.99 23.41
N PHE A 179 -4.31 5.18 23.99
CA PHE A 179 -3.65 5.36 25.29
C PHE A 179 -4.67 5.12 26.42
N ILE A 180 -4.26 4.36 27.43
CA ILE A 180 -5.16 3.93 28.52
C ILE A 180 -5.23 4.98 29.64
N THR A 181 -4.20 5.82 29.82
CA THR A 181 -4.16 6.91 30.81
C THR A 181 -3.83 8.24 30.14
N SER A 182 -4.27 9.34 30.76
CA SER A 182 -4.01 10.72 30.31
C SER A 182 -2.53 11.10 30.36
N GLU A 183 -1.86 10.77 31.47
CA GLU A 183 -0.40 10.88 31.63
C GLU A 183 0.36 10.07 30.57
N GLY A 184 -0.29 9.01 30.06
CA GLY A 184 0.21 8.08 29.06
C GLY A 184 0.50 8.68 27.68
N SER A 185 0.19 9.96 27.45
CA SER A 185 0.42 10.68 26.19
C SER A 185 1.90 10.73 25.75
N PRO A 186 2.16 10.88 24.42
CA PRO A 186 3.51 11.15 23.91
C PRO A 186 4.15 12.37 24.57
N LYS A 187 5.43 12.27 24.93
CA LYS A 187 6.20 13.42 25.44
C LYS A 187 7.04 14.07 24.34
N VAL A 188 7.51 13.29 23.37
CA VAL A 188 8.19 13.76 22.16
C VAL A 188 7.56 13.14 20.92
N ILE A 189 7.31 13.95 19.89
CA ILE A 189 6.89 13.50 18.55
C ILE A 189 7.83 14.08 17.49
N VAL A 190 8.45 13.21 16.70
CA VAL A 190 9.42 13.56 15.64
C VAL A 190 8.75 13.51 14.26
N THR A 191 8.93 14.55 13.44
CA THR A 191 8.36 14.64 12.07
C THR A 191 9.36 15.17 11.03
N ASP A 192 9.07 15.07 9.74
CA ASP A 192 9.89 15.59 8.63
C ASP A 192 9.59 17.06 8.23
N ARG A 193 8.95 17.82 9.14
CA ARG A 193 8.49 19.22 8.94
C ARG A 193 7.29 19.38 7.98
N ASP A 194 6.44 18.36 7.86
CA ASP A 194 5.08 18.53 7.33
C ASP A 194 4.27 19.46 8.27
N LEU A 195 3.99 20.68 7.82
CA LEU A 195 3.27 21.70 8.60
C LEU A 195 1.83 21.30 8.94
N ALA A 196 1.17 20.51 8.08
CA ALA A 196 -0.19 20.05 8.33
C ALA A 196 -0.20 18.94 9.40
N LEU A 197 0.82 18.09 9.43
CA LEU A 197 1.04 17.12 10.50
C LEU A 197 1.45 17.80 11.82
N MET A 198 2.40 18.75 11.79
CA MET A 198 2.83 19.51 12.97
C MET A 198 1.67 20.28 13.62
N ASN A 199 0.85 20.96 12.81
CA ASN A 199 -0.36 21.62 13.31
C ASN A 199 -1.36 20.62 13.90
N ALA A 200 -1.53 19.45 13.28
CA ALA A 200 -2.43 18.42 13.82
C ALA A 200 -1.92 17.84 15.16
N ILE A 201 -0.61 17.65 15.31
CA ILE A 201 0.03 17.25 16.56
C ILE A 201 -0.21 18.31 17.63
N ALA A 202 0.01 19.60 17.33
CA ALA A 202 -0.20 20.69 18.30
C ALA A 202 -1.65 20.76 18.83
N ASN A 203 -2.64 20.35 18.01
CA ASN A 203 -4.05 20.32 18.43
C ASN A 203 -4.44 19.04 19.20
N VAL A 204 -3.89 17.87 18.84
CA VAL A 204 -4.30 16.58 19.44
C VAL A 204 -3.44 16.21 20.66
N PHE A 205 -2.15 16.53 20.60
CA PHE A 205 -1.13 16.22 21.60
C PHE A 205 -0.36 17.51 21.98
N SER A 206 -1.10 18.49 22.51
CA SER A 206 -0.61 19.84 22.85
C SER A 206 0.52 19.88 23.89
N GLU A 207 0.72 18.82 24.66
CA GLU A 207 1.81 18.67 25.65
C GLU A 207 3.06 17.99 25.09
N SER A 208 3.02 17.48 23.85
CA SER A 208 4.18 16.83 23.24
C SER A 208 5.15 17.84 22.64
N TYR A 209 6.42 17.74 23.01
CA TYR A 209 7.48 18.43 22.28
C TYR A 209 7.58 17.90 20.86
N GLN A 210 7.52 18.81 19.87
CA GLN A 210 7.70 18.48 18.47
C GLN A 210 9.17 18.66 18.06
N MET A 211 9.74 17.66 17.41
CA MET A 211 11.14 17.66 16.94
C MET A 211 11.23 17.33 15.45
N LEU A 212 12.31 17.76 14.81
CA LEU A 212 12.51 17.62 13.37
C LEU A 212 13.52 16.53 13.00
N CYS A 213 13.16 15.75 11.99
CA CYS A 213 13.77 14.46 11.67
C CYS A 213 15.16 14.56 11.01
N ARG A 214 16.24 14.33 11.78
CA ARG A 214 17.66 14.40 11.34
C ARG A 214 17.91 13.82 9.95
N PHE A 215 17.41 12.63 9.64
CA PHE A 215 17.62 12.00 8.33
C PHE A 215 16.99 12.80 7.17
N HIS A 216 15.76 13.27 7.32
CA HIS A 216 15.10 14.08 6.28
C HIS A 216 15.75 15.46 6.17
N ILE A 217 16.16 16.06 7.30
CA ILE A 217 16.93 17.30 7.34
C ILE A 217 18.23 17.12 6.57
N HIS A 218 19.10 16.20 6.98
CA HIS A 218 20.39 15.94 6.34
C HIS A 218 20.23 15.61 4.84
N LYS A 219 19.20 14.85 4.46
CA LYS A 219 18.86 14.59 3.04
C LYS A 219 18.43 15.86 2.27
N ASN A 220 17.70 16.78 2.89
CA ASN A 220 17.30 18.05 2.29
C ASN A 220 18.48 19.03 2.19
N VAL A 221 19.34 19.09 3.22
CA VAL A 221 20.60 19.84 3.22
C VAL A 221 21.55 19.32 2.14
N LEU A 222 21.75 17.99 2.07
CA LEU A 222 22.48 17.31 0.98
C LEU A 222 21.98 17.72 -0.40
N ALA A 223 20.66 17.73 -0.61
CA ALA A 223 20.04 18.08 -1.88
C ALA A 223 20.25 19.56 -2.23
N LYS A 224 20.04 20.48 -1.28
CA LYS A 224 20.30 21.91 -1.46
C LYS A 224 21.77 22.20 -1.74
N CYS A 225 22.67 21.57 -0.98
CA CYS A 225 24.11 21.69 -1.17
C CYS A 225 24.50 21.29 -2.61
N LYS A 226 24.03 20.13 -3.09
CA LYS A 226 24.27 19.65 -4.47
C LYS A 226 23.62 20.49 -5.58
N MET A 227 22.68 21.40 -5.25
CA MET A 227 22.13 22.36 -6.23
C MET A 227 22.96 23.64 -6.35
N LEU A 228 23.69 24.03 -5.29
CA LEU A 228 24.43 25.29 -5.20
C LEU A 228 25.95 25.10 -5.35
N VAL A 229 26.48 23.98 -4.86
CA VAL A 229 27.90 23.66 -4.79
C VAL A 229 28.25 22.64 -5.88
N ARG A 230 29.23 22.97 -6.74
CA ARG A 230 29.62 22.14 -7.89
C ARG A 230 31.00 21.47 -7.75
N SER A 231 31.88 21.99 -6.88
CA SER A 231 33.11 21.30 -6.48
C SER A 231 32.76 20.16 -5.53
N LYS A 232 33.45 19.03 -5.64
CA LYS A 232 33.30 17.91 -4.70
C LYS A 232 33.97 18.24 -3.38
N GLU A 233 35.11 18.90 -3.45
CA GLU A 233 36.00 19.27 -2.35
C GLU A 233 35.30 20.27 -1.41
N ALA A 234 34.66 21.30 -1.98
CA ALA A 234 33.81 22.22 -1.23
C ALA A 234 32.57 21.51 -0.63
N TRP A 235 31.98 20.57 -1.36
CA TRP A 235 30.85 19.79 -0.86
C TRP A 235 31.24 18.88 0.31
N ASP A 236 32.40 18.20 0.25
CA ASP A 236 32.93 17.37 1.33
C ASP A 236 33.18 18.22 2.61
N VAL A 237 33.78 19.42 2.47
CA VAL A 237 34.02 20.36 3.58
C VAL A 237 32.71 20.88 4.20
N LEU A 238 31.74 21.28 3.36
CA LEU A 238 30.44 21.78 3.83
C LEU A 238 29.61 20.71 4.54
N MET A 239 29.64 19.47 4.06
CA MET A 239 28.92 18.37 4.70
C MET A 239 29.56 17.99 6.03
N CYS A 240 30.90 18.01 6.14
CA CYS A 240 31.62 17.83 7.41
C CYS A 240 31.27 18.93 8.42
N ALA A 241 31.27 20.21 8.00
CA ALA A 241 30.87 21.32 8.87
C ALA A 241 29.39 21.22 9.32
N TRP A 242 28.50 20.74 8.45
CA TRP A 242 27.10 20.47 8.79
C TRP A 242 26.94 19.28 9.74
N GLU A 243 27.74 18.22 9.60
CA GLU A 243 27.74 17.07 10.50
C GLU A 243 28.20 17.47 11.91
N ASN A 244 29.23 18.31 12.05
CA ASN A 244 29.64 18.86 13.35
C ASN A 244 28.54 19.66 14.07
N VAL A 245 27.69 20.40 13.34
CA VAL A 245 26.51 21.07 13.91
C VAL A 245 25.44 20.06 14.36
N MET A 246 25.29 18.94 13.64
CA MET A 246 24.27 17.92 13.89
C MET A 246 24.65 16.86 14.93
N ASP A 247 25.95 16.68 15.20
CA ASP A 247 26.50 15.80 16.23
C ASP A 247 27.01 16.56 17.46
N CYS A 248 26.70 17.86 17.56
CA CYS A 248 27.05 18.69 18.69
C CYS A 248 26.35 18.21 19.98
N ALA A 249 27.12 17.61 20.88
CA ALA A 249 26.64 17.06 22.16
C ALA A 249 26.60 18.07 23.33
N ASP A 250 27.08 19.30 23.12
CA ASP A 250 27.19 20.34 24.15
C ASP A 250 26.66 21.68 23.62
N GLU A 251 25.60 22.19 24.26
CA GLU A 251 24.93 23.45 23.92
C GLU A 251 25.89 24.66 23.90
N SER A 252 26.96 24.64 24.71
CA SER A 252 27.96 25.71 24.74
C SER A 252 28.86 25.74 23.50
N LEU A 253 29.08 24.59 22.85
CA LEU A 253 29.86 24.47 21.61
C LEU A 253 29.00 24.65 20.35
N PHE A 254 27.67 24.58 20.48
CA PHE A 254 26.74 24.67 19.34
C PHE A 254 26.93 25.95 18.52
N VAL A 255 27.10 27.09 19.20
CA VAL A 255 27.35 28.39 18.56
C VAL A 255 28.69 28.39 17.80
N GLU A 256 29.72 27.71 18.31
CA GLU A 256 31.01 27.59 17.61
C GLU A 256 30.88 26.76 16.33
N TYR A 257 30.19 25.62 16.36
CA TYR A 257 29.96 24.82 15.16
C TYR A 257 29.08 25.53 14.13
N VAL A 258 28.06 26.28 14.55
CA VAL A 258 27.22 27.09 13.64
C VAL A 258 28.05 28.20 12.99
N ASN A 259 28.94 28.85 13.73
CA ASN A 259 29.90 29.83 13.18
C ASN A 259 30.91 29.16 12.22
N GLY A 260 31.38 27.95 12.54
CA GLY A 260 32.25 27.16 11.66
C GLY A 260 31.57 26.77 10.35
N LEU A 261 30.29 26.40 10.40
CA LEU A 261 29.45 26.18 9.22
C LEU A 261 29.25 27.48 8.42
N GLN A 262 29.00 28.61 9.08
CA GLN A 262 28.89 29.92 8.42
C GLN A 262 30.17 30.30 7.68
N TYR A 263 31.33 30.08 8.30
CA TYR A 263 32.63 30.31 7.69
C TYR A 263 32.86 29.40 6.47
N ALA A 264 32.62 28.10 6.61
CA ALA A 264 32.75 27.12 5.53
C ALA A 264 31.78 27.39 4.35
N SER A 265 30.63 28.04 4.61
CA SER A 265 29.62 28.39 3.61
C SER A 265 29.63 29.86 3.17
N SER A 266 30.71 30.59 3.45
CA SER A 266 30.89 31.99 3.07
C SER A 266 30.79 32.26 1.56
N GLU A 267 31.26 31.34 0.70
CA GLU A 267 31.07 31.43 -0.76
C GLU A 267 29.64 31.06 -1.23
N TRP A 268 28.83 30.45 -0.35
CA TRP A 268 27.45 30.01 -0.64
C TRP A 268 26.46 30.55 0.42
N PRO A 269 26.28 31.88 0.54
CA PRO A 269 25.39 32.46 1.56
C PRO A 269 23.94 31.97 1.45
N LEU A 270 23.45 31.66 0.24
CA LEU A 270 22.13 31.06 0.00
C LEU A 270 21.99 29.59 0.48
N PHE A 271 23.10 28.91 0.74
CA PHE A 271 23.12 27.63 1.44
C PHE A 271 23.08 27.86 2.95
N PHE A 272 23.92 28.75 3.49
CA PHE A 272 23.91 29.08 4.91
C PHE A 272 22.55 29.59 5.39
N GLU A 273 21.99 30.58 4.68
CA GLU A 273 20.68 31.17 4.99
C GLU A 273 19.58 30.10 5.03
N TYR A 274 19.55 29.23 4.03
CA TYR A 274 18.63 28.10 3.99
C TYR A 274 18.81 27.17 5.19
N VAL A 275 20.03 26.76 5.52
CA VAL A 275 20.28 25.85 6.66
C VAL A 275 19.90 26.52 7.97
N ASN A 276 20.34 27.75 8.20
CA ASN A 276 20.09 28.52 9.42
C ASN A 276 18.58 28.77 9.65
N GLN A 277 17.86 29.26 8.63
CA GLN A 277 16.41 29.52 8.74
C GLN A 277 15.54 28.24 8.77
N THR A 278 16.06 27.10 8.28
CA THR A 278 15.23 25.89 8.09
C THR A 278 15.52 24.75 9.07
N TRP A 279 16.75 24.60 9.56
CA TRP A 279 17.23 23.29 10.05
C TRP A 279 18.06 23.26 11.34
N ILE A 280 18.54 24.39 11.89
CA ILE A 280 19.46 24.42 13.05
C ILE A 280 18.73 24.14 14.41
N ILE A 281 17.67 23.33 14.41
CA ILE A 281 16.97 22.80 15.63
C ILE A 281 16.42 21.36 15.37
N PRO A 282 17.16 20.26 15.68
CA PRO A 282 16.79 18.91 15.15
C PRO A 282 17.09 17.62 16.01
N VAL A 283 16.20 16.60 15.96
CA VAL A 283 16.35 15.19 16.47
C VAL A 283 15.18 14.35 15.89
N GLU A 284 15.21 13.09 15.39
CA GLU A 284 16.17 12.14 14.75
C GLU A 284 15.33 11.23 13.78
N SER A 285 15.53 9.92 13.52
CA SER A 285 14.66 9.14 12.60
C SER A 285 14.70 7.60 12.70
N ALA A 286 13.54 6.95 12.50
CA ALA A 286 13.44 5.47 12.39
C ALA A 286 12.94 4.94 11.02
N HIS A 287 12.44 5.80 10.15
CA HIS A 287 11.51 5.41 9.05
C HIS A 287 12.15 4.73 7.82
N ALA A 288 13.46 4.47 7.83
CA ALA A 288 14.15 3.84 6.71
C ALA A 288 13.69 2.39 6.44
N SER A 289 13.32 1.64 7.48
CA SER A 289 13.04 0.20 7.36
C SER A 289 11.80 -0.11 6.52
N LEU A 290 10.65 0.54 6.76
CA LEU A 290 9.44 0.29 5.98
C LEU A 290 9.61 0.71 4.50
N LYS A 291 10.28 1.84 4.26
CA LYS A 291 10.54 2.40 2.92
C LYS A 291 11.28 1.43 1.99
N THR A 292 12.09 0.51 2.51
CA THR A 292 12.74 -0.55 1.70
C THR A 292 11.82 -1.72 1.32
N ILE A 293 10.75 -1.96 2.07
CA ILE A 293 9.84 -3.11 1.90
C ILE A 293 8.64 -2.74 1.00
N LEU A 294 8.19 -1.47 1.03
CA LEU A 294 7.15 -0.94 0.14
C LEU A 294 7.69 -0.61 -1.28
N SER A 295 8.49 -1.52 -1.84
CA SER A 295 9.45 -1.25 -2.92
C SER A 295 8.90 -0.89 -4.31
N ASN A 296 7.59 -0.76 -4.50
CA ASN A 296 7.01 -0.17 -5.71
C ASN A 296 5.66 0.52 -5.47
N SER A 297 5.42 1.59 -6.23
CA SER A 297 4.20 2.41 -6.18
C SER A 297 3.00 1.83 -6.95
N MET A 298 3.08 0.58 -7.39
CA MET A 298 2.06 -0.11 -8.19
C MET A 298 1.25 -1.14 -7.39
N GLY A 299 1.55 -1.29 -6.09
CA GLY A 299 0.80 -2.16 -5.18
C GLY A 299 -0.67 -1.77 -5.03
N ASP A 300 -1.54 -2.77 -4.91
CA ASP A 300 -2.89 -2.57 -4.38
C ASP A 300 -2.86 -2.48 -2.83
N LEU A 301 -3.91 -1.93 -2.22
CA LEU A 301 -3.95 -1.70 -0.76
C LEU A 301 -3.73 -2.98 0.05
N CYS A 302 -4.18 -4.14 -0.47
CA CYS A 302 -3.94 -5.45 0.13
C CYS A 302 -2.45 -5.82 0.11
N SER A 303 -1.75 -5.56 -1.02
CA SER A 303 -0.31 -5.78 -1.15
C SER A 303 0.50 -4.89 -0.19
N CYS A 304 0.06 -3.65 0.04
CA CYS A 304 0.68 -2.73 1.01
C CYS A 304 0.49 -3.24 2.45
N TRP A 305 -0.76 -3.57 2.82
CA TRP A 305 -1.10 -4.16 4.12
C TRP A 305 -0.36 -5.47 4.37
N ASP A 306 -0.19 -6.32 3.35
CA ASP A 306 0.57 -7.57 3.43
C ASP A 306 2.03 -7.31 3.82
N SER A 307 2.71 -6.39 3.14
CA SER A 307 4.08 -6.01 3.48
C SER A 307 4.19 -5.50 4.91
N ILE A 308 3.24 -4.64 5.33
CA ILE A 308 3.15 -4.09 6.68
C ILE A 308 2.92 -5.19 7.73
N HIS A 309 1.96 -6.09 7.53
CA HIS A 309 1.65 -7.17 8.47
C HIS A 309 2.85 -8.11 8.69
N ASN A 310 3.57 -8.46 7.63
CA ASN A 310 4.77 -9.29 7.74
C ASN A 310 5.91 -8.52 8.43
N PHE A 311 6.07 -7.22 8.16
CA PHE A 311 7.07 -6.36 8.83
C PHE A 311 6.81 -6.22 10.33
N VAL A 312 5.57 -5.90 10.72
CA VAL A 312 5.13 -5.80 12.13
C VAL A 312 5.33 -7.13 12.87
N THR A 313 4.97 -8.27 12.23
CA THR A 313 5.21 -9.61 12.81
C THR A 313 6.71 -9.85 13.07
N ILE A 314 7.59 -9.42 12.16
CA ILE A 314 9.04 -9.54 12.31
C ILE A 314 9.58 -8.59 13.40
N GLN A 315 9.08 -7.35 13.49
CA GLN A 315 9.40 -6.44 14.60
C GLN A 315 9.01 -7.03 15.95
N HIS A 316 7.76 -7.49 16.12
CA HIS A 316 7.29 -8.09 17.37
C HIS A 316 8.13 -9.28 17.82
N ASN A 317 8.51 -10.17 16.89
CA ASN A 317 9.37 -11.30 17.22
C ASN A 317 10.79 -10.85 17.62
N LYS A 318 11.38 -9.88 16.92
CA LYS A 318 12.68 -9.29 17.31
C LYS A 318 12.62 -8.64 18.71
N ILE A 319 11.53 -7.94 19.01
CA ILE A 319 11.31 -7.27 20.29
C ILE A 319 11.16 -8.29 21.43
N LYS A 320 10.33 -9.34 21.25
CA LYS A 320 10.23 -10.45 22.21
C LYS A 320 11.60 -11.07 22.50
N THR A 321 12.36 -11.44 21.48
CA THR A 321 13.72 -11.98 21.65
C THR A 321 14.74 -10.99 22.24
N SER A 322 14.53 -9.69 22.06
CA SER A 322 15.38 -8.64 22.66
C SER A 322 15.09 -8.46 24.15
N PHE A 323 13.81 -8.55 24.55
CA PHE A 323 13.37 -8.57 25.93
C PHE A 323 13.80 -9.87 26.63
N GLU A 324 13.59 -11.03 26.02
CA GLU A 324 14.10 -12.33 26.50
C GLU A 324 15.61 -12.30 26.75
N LYS A 325 16.40 -11.69 25.84
CA LYS A 325 17.85 -11.51 26.02
C LYS A 325 18.23 -10.54 27.14
N SER A 326 17.41 -9.52 27.40
CA SER A 326 17.63 -8.56 28.50
C SER A 326 17.19 -9.13 29.85
N TRP A 327 16.21 -10.03 29.85
CA TRP A 327 15.72 -10.74 31.03
C TRP A 327 16.67 -11.88 31.43
N LEU A 328 17.07 -12.73 30.47
CA LEU A 328 17.85 -13.95 30.72
C LEU A 328 19.37 -13.72 30.82
N LEU A 329 19.88 -12.57 30.36
CA LEU A 329 21.26 -12.01 30.48
C LEU A 329 22.42 -13.00 30.75
N THR A 330 22.44 -14.11 30.00
CA THR A 330 23.29 -15.29 30.31
C THR A 330 24.66 -15.26 29.62
N SER A 331 24.90 -14.27 28.76
CA SER A 331 26.19 -13.99 28.10
C SER A 331 27.09 -13.10 28.96
N ASP A 332 28.38 -13.40 29.02
CA ASP A 332 29.27 -13.00 30.13
C ASP A 332 29.60 -11.51 30.40
N PRO A 333 29.56 -10.53 29.47
CA PRO A 333 30.10 -9.19 29.75
C PRO A 333 29.52 -8.49 30.99
N PHE A 334 28.21 -8.66 31.24
CA PHE A 334 27.51 -8.01 32.34
C PHE A 334 27.45 -8.83 33.63
N LYS A 335 28.01 -10.06 33.67
CA LYS A 335 28.06 -10.87 34.92
C LYS A 335 29.04 -10.33 35.96
N GLY A 336 29.84 -9.32 35.61
CA GLY A 336 30.74 -8.63 36.54
C GLY A 336 29.98 -7.99 37.70
N TYR A 337 30.62 -7.96 38.88
CA TYR A 337 30.05 -7.47 40.14
C TYR A 337 29.30 -6.13 39.99
N ARG A 338 29.81 -5.20 39.16
CA ARG A 338 29.28 -3.85 38.90
C ARG A 338 27.78 -3.80 38.60
N TYR A 339 27.19 -4.83 37.98
CA TYR A 339 25.82 -4.82 37.47
C TYR A 339 24.83 -5.69 38.26
N ARG A 340 25.25 -6.31 39.37
CA ARG A 340 24.51 -7.38 40.07
C ARG A 340 23.02 -7.11 40.30
N GLN A 341 22.63 -5.90 40.71
CA GLN A 341 21.23 -5.53 41.00
C GLN A 341 20.41 -5.15 39.75
N LEU A 342 21.06 -4.86 38.62
CA LEU A 342 20.41 -4.34 37.41
C LEU A 342 20.08 -5.44 36.40
N ILE A 343 20.80 -6.57 36.44
CA ILE A 343 20.58 -7.74 35.58
C ILE A 343 19.14 -8.26 35.73
N GLY A 344 18.42 -8.42 34.62
CA GLY A 344 17.02 -8.89 34.61
C GLY A 344 15.98 -7.83 35.01
N HIS A 345 16.42 -6.67 35.51
CA HIS A 345 15.57 -5.56 35.96
C HIS A 345 15.70 -4.29 35.11
N VAL A 346 16.82 -4.13 34.39
CA VAL A 346 17.12 -2.99 33.50
C VAL A 346 17.50 -3.52 32.12
N SER A 347 17.11 -2.79 31.07
CA SER A 347 17.34 -3.23 29.69
C SER A 347 18.82 -3.26 29.35
N ARG A 348 19.20 -4.21 28.49
CA ARG A 348 20.60 -4.32 28.05
C ARG A 348 21.12 -3.02 27.42
N TYR A 349 20.28 -2.30 26.66
CA TYR A 349 20.66 -1.03 26.05
C TYR A 349 21.02 0.04 27.09
N ALA A 350 20.30 0.10 28.22
CA ALA A 350 20.65 0.98 29.33
C ALA A 350 21.90 0.51 30.11
N LEU A 351 22.18 -0.80 30.14
CA LEU A 351 23.44 -1.34 30.67
C LEU A 351 24.64 -1.07 29.75
N ASP A 352 24.44 -1.13 28.43
CA ASP A 352 25.44 -0.74 27.43
C ASP A 352 25.74 0.78 27.56
N LEU A 353 24.71 1.64 27.72
CA LEU A 353 24.86 3.10 27.90
C LEU A 353 25.66 3.52 29.15
N ILE A 354 25.45 2.88 30.30
CA ILE A 354 26.19 3.22 31.53
C ILE A 354 27.61 2.62 31.58
N ALA A 355 27.99 1.75 30.63
CA ALA A 355 29.29 1.09 30.65
C ALA A 355 30.42 2.12 30.54
N ASP A 356 30.30 3.06 29.59
CA ASP A 356 31.26 4.15 29.38
C ASP A 356 31.26 5.13 30.57
N GLU A 357 30.08 5.46 31.12
CA GLU A 357 29.97 6.32 32.31
C GLU A 357 30.65 5.69 33.55
N LEU A 358 30.57 4.37 33.72
CA LEU A 358 31.25 3.64 34.79
C LEU A 358 32.78 3.66 34.68
N GLU A 359 33.34 3.91 33.50
CA GLU A 359 34.78 4.16 33.33
C GLU A 359 35.10 5.64 33.59
N ARG A 360 34.25 6.57 33.12
CA ARG A 360 34.34 8.01 33.42
C ARG A 360 34.28 8.33 34.92
N VAL A 361 33.62 7.50 35.74
CA VAL A 361 33.60 7.64 37.23
C VAL A 361 35.00 7.90 37.81
N GLN A 362 36.04 7.24 37.30
CA GLN A 362 37.42 7.39 37.82
C GLN A 362 38.04 8.77 37.54
N GLN A 363 37.56 9.47 36.50
CA GLN A 363 38.07 10.77 36.06
C GLN A 363 37.21 11.94 36.57
N ILE A 364 35.90 11.70 36.70
CA ILE A 364 34.90 12.71 37.09
C ILE A 364 34.66 12.73 38.60
N GLY A 365 34.71 11.58 39.27
CA GLY A 365 34.28 11.46 40.66
C GLY A 365 32.86 12.01 40.86
N LEU A 366 32.63 12.72 41.97
CA LEU A 366 31.34 13.37 42.28
C LEU A 366 31.15 14.73 41.57
N ASP A 367 32.08 15.16 40.70
CA ASP A 367 32.07 16.50 40.12
C ASP A 367 31.08 16.63 38.95
N SER A 368 29.86 17.09 39.26
CA SER A 368 28.81 17.34 38.27
C SER A 368 29.17 18.40 37.23
N SER A 369 30.10 19.33 37.53
CA SER A 369 30.54 20.36 36.59
C SER A 369 31.39 19.78 35.46
N LYS A 370 32.23 18.79 35.77
CA LYS A 370 33.02 18.04 34.77
C LYS A 370 32.22 16.94 34.06
N CYS A 371 31.13 16.48 34.65
CA CYS A 371 30.35 15.37 34.11
C CYS A 371 29.55 15.72 32.85
N GLY A 372 29.03 16.95 32.76
CA GLY A 372 28.02 17.39 31.77
C GLY A 372 26.61 16.82 32.01
N CYS A 373 26.51 15.67 32.71
CA CYS A 373 25.27 14.99 33.09
C CYS A 373 24.34 14.61 31.92
N VAL A 374 24.89 14.48 30.71
CA VAL A 374 24.12 14.29 29.46
C VAL A 374 23.17 13.10 29.55
N LEU A 375 23.65 11.90 29.90
CA LEU A 375 22.82 10.69 29.96
C LEU A 375 21.64 10.78 30.95
N ARG A 376 21.82 11.50 32.07
CA ARG A 376 20.72 11.77 33.01
C ARG A 376 19.67 12.69 32.38
N ARG A 377 20.09 13.73 31.68
CA ARG A 377 19.21 14.74 31.06
C ARG A 377 18.48 14.21 29.82
N THR A 378 19.13 13.38 28.99
CA THR A 378 18.59 12.95 27.68
C THR A 378 17.96 11.55 27.70
N PHE A 379 18.58 10.58 28.39
CA PHE A 379 18.09 9.20 28.46
C PHE A 379 17.41 8.85 29.79
N GLY A 380 17.62 9.66 30.84
CA GLY A 380 17.09 9.34 32.18
C GLY A 380 17.77 8.13 32.82
N VAL A 381 19.05 7.91 32.53
CA VAL A 381 19.91 6.88 33.16
C VAL A 381 21.03 7.56 33.94
N PRO A 382 21.56 6.94 35.02
CA PRO A 382 22.57 7.58 35.86
C PRO A 382 23.87 7.88 35.09
N CYS A 383 24.40 9.08 35.29
CA CYS A 383 25.65 9.54 34.69
C CYS A 383 26.83 9.41 35.67
N ALA A 384 28.07 9.60 35.21
CA ALA A 384 29.30 9.31 35.96
C ALA A 384 29.33 9.94 37.38
N CYS A 385 28.89 11.19 37.56
CA CYS A 385 28.89 11.86 38.88
C CYS A 385 27.78 11.38 39.85
N GLU A 386 26.82 10.60 39.35
CA GLU A 386 25.79 9.94 40.15
C GLU A 386 26.19 8.48 40.42
N LEU A 387 26.74 7.79 39.42
CA LEU A 387 27.32 6.46 39.56
C LEU A 387 28.47 6.44 40.59
N ALA A 388 29.25 7.53 40.67
CA ALA A 388 30.29 7.73 41.69
C ALA A 388 29.79 7.77 43.14
N ARG A 389 28.47 7.76 43.38
CA ARG A 389 27.86 7.66 44.73
C ARG A 389 27.63 6.22 45.19
N TYR A 390 27.74 5.26 44.28
CA TYR A 390 27.36 3.86 44.52
C TYR A 390 28.57 2.94 44.45
N ASP A 391 28.67 2.04 45.42
CA ASP A 391 29.59 0.90 45.31
C ASP A 391 29.27 0.07 44.06
N PRO A 392 30.27 -0.48 43.35
CA PRO A 392 30.04 -1.35 42.21
C PRO A 392 29.07 -2.50 42.56
N GLY A 393 27.98 -2.63 41.82
CA GLY A 393 26.96 -3.67 42.08
C GLY A 393 25.84 -3.25 43.05
N MET A 394 25.94 -2.07 43.66
CA MET A 394 24.94 -1.49 44.57
C MET A 394 24.13 -0.34 43.94
N ILE A 395 24.21 -0.18 42.62
CA ILE A 395 23.44 0.82 41.85
C ILE A 395 21.94 0.44 41.91
N PRO A 396 21.05 1.30 42.45
CA PRO A 396 19.63 0.98 42.54
C PRO A 396 18.95 0.94 41.16
N VAL A 397 18.02 0.00 40.95
CA VAL A 397 17.18 -0.03 39.74
C VAL A 397 16.35 1.26 39.58
N GLY A 398 15.95 1.88 40.69
CA GLY A 398 15.21 3.14 40.72
C GLY A 398 15.96 4.35 40.12
N GLU A 399 17.28 4.26 39.92
CA GLU A 399 18.04 5.30 39.22
C GLU A 399 17.74 5.38 37.72
N PHE A 400 17.16 4.32 37.14
CA PHE A 400 16.84 4.23 35.72
C PHE A 400 15.39 4.62 35.48
N HIS A 401 15.14 5.57 34.56
CA HIS A 401 13.79 5.95 34.16
C HIS A 401 12.95 4.71 33.79
N ILE A 402 11.69 4.68 34.23
CA ILE A 402 10.83 3.49 34.24
C ILE A 402 10.72 2.75 32.89
N MET A 403 10.90 3.45 31.76
CA MET A 403 10.94 2.81 30.44
C MET A 403 12.03 1.73 30.34
N TRP A 404 13.23 1.96 30.91
CA TRP A 404 14.34 1.02 30.86
C TRP A 404 14.12 -0.24 31.70
N GLN A 405 13.19 -0.19 32.67
CA GLN A 405 12.83 -1.31 33.53
C GLN A 405 11.75 -2.23 32.90
N ARG A 406 11.03 -1.73 31.88
CA ARG A 406 9.94 -2.46 31.21
C ARG A 406 10.51 -3.50 30.24
N LEU A 407 10.88 -4.68 30.75
CA LEU A 407 11.38 -5.82 29.96
C LEU A 407 10.28 -6.77 29.46
N HIS A 408 9.03 -6.34 29.46
CA HIS A 408 7.91 -7.09 28.88
C HIS A 408 6.77 -6.14 28.48
N PHE A 409 5.84 -6.66 27.68
CA PHE A 409 4.62 -5.98 27.22
C PHE A 409 3.39 -6.91 27.31
N SER A 410 3.45 -7.87 28.23
CA SER A 410 2.26 -8.47 28.82
C SER A 410 1.35 -7.38 29.39
N ASN A 411 0.07 -7.66 29.58
CA ASN A 411 -0.93 -6.69 30.02
C ASN A 411 -0.40 -5.82 31.17
N VAL A 412 -0.30 -4.51 30.95
CA VAL A 412 0.14 -3.56 31.98
C VAL A 412 -0.86 -3.64 33.13
N GLU A 413 -0.37 -4.03 34.31
CA GLU A 413 -1.19 -4.04 35.52
C GLU A 413 -1.56 -2.59 35.86
N LEU A 414 -2.85 -2.29 35.83
CA LEU A 414 -3.42 -0.95 36.01
C LEU A 414 -3.44 -0.59 37.49
N ASN A 415 -2.25 -0.33 38.03
CA ASN A 415 -2.11 0.16 39.40
C ASN A 415 -2.63 1.61 39.49
N GLU A 416 -3.79 1.75 40.13
CA GLU A 416 -4.28 2.95 40.82
C GLU A 416 -4.58 4.21 39.98
N ILE A 417 -4.77 4.09 38.66
CA ILE A 417 -5.35 5.16 37.81
C ILE A 417 -6.58 4.62 37.07
N GLU A 418 -7.72 5.34 37.13
CA GLU A 418 -8.92 4.96 36.36
C GLU A 418 -8.59 4.92 34.86
N PRO A 419 -8.79 3.79 34.17
CA PRO A 419 -8.50 3.69 32.75
C PRO A 419 -9.48 4.54 31.94
N HIS A 420 -8.95 5.40 31.07
CA HIS A 420 -9.71 6.35 30.25
C HIS A 420 -10.61 5.65 29.20
N LEU A 421 -10.56 4.31 29.12
CA LEU A 421 -11.45 3.41 28.39
C LEU A 421 -12.87 3.29 29.00
N SER A 422 -13.37 4.36 29.63
CA SER A 422 -14.74 4.42 30.15
C SER A 422 -15.76 4.37 29.01
N ILE A 423 -16.53 3.28 28.93
CA ILE A 423 -17.61 3.14 27.95
C ILE A 423 -18.89 3.91 28.36
N LYS A 424 -18.92 4.59 29.52
CA LYS A 424 -20.13 5.22 30.08
C LYS A 424 -20.75 6.24 29.11
N ASP A 425 -19.94 7.15 28.55
CA ASP A 425 -20.43 8.19 27.64
C ASP A 425 -20.86 7.64 26.27
N VAL A 426 -20.23 6.54 25.84
CA VAL A 426 -20.59 5.83 24.60
C VAL A 426 -21.91 5.09 24.78
N LEU A 427 -22.12 4.43 25.94
CA LEU A 427 -23.39 3.81 26.29
C LEU A 427 -24.52 4.85 26.39
N LYS A 428 -24.26 6.01 27.00
CA LYS A 428 -25.22 7.13 27.08
C LYS A 428 -25.62 7.64 25.68
N GLN A 429 -24.66 7.86 24.78
CA GLN A 429 -24.96 8.25 23.38
C GLN A 429 -25.74 7.16 22.61
N ILE A 430 -25.48 5.88 22.90
CA ILE A 430 -26.24 4.75 22.32
C ILE A 430 -27.66 4.72 22.88
N GLU A 431 -27.85 5.02 24.17
CA GLU A 431 -29.16 5.08 24.83
C GLU A 431 -29.99 6.28 24.35
N GLU A 432 -29.40 7.47 24.26
CA GLU A 432 -30.01 8.66 23.65
C GLU A 432 -30.49 8.35 22.21
N ARG A 433 -29.60 7.81 21.39
CA ARG A 433 -29.92 7.40 20.02
C ARG A 433 -30.94 6.25 19.93
N PHE A 434 -30.94 5.33 20.90
CA PHE A 434 -31.95 4.27 20.99
C PHE A 434 -33.32 4.84 21.38
N ASN A 435 -33.36 5.90 22.20
CA ASN A 435 -34.60 6.56 22.59
C ASN A 435 -35.21 7.34 21.42
N GLU A 436 -34.40 8.05 20.63
CA GLU A 436 -34.81 8.80 19.43
C GLU A 436 -35.19 7.93 18.22
N ALA A 437 -34.66 6.70 18.11
CA ALA A 437 -34.87 5.84 16.95
C ALA A 437 -36.34 5.41 16.73
N ASP A 438 -36.69 5.03 15.50
CA ASP A 438 -37.94 4.33 15.20
C ASP A 438 -37.91 2.87 15.68
N ILE A 439 -39.00 2.13 15.51
CA ILE A 439 -39.08 0.71 15.93
C ILE A 439 -38.03 -0.15 15.19
N GLY A 440 -37.80 0.09 13.89
CA GLY A 440 -36.77 -0.61 13.10
C GLY A 440 -35.35 -0.29 13.57
N GLY A 441 -35.07 0.99 13.84
CA GLY A 441 -33.82 1.45 14.44
C GLY A 441 -33.56 0.85 15.82
N LYS A 442 -34.55 0.84 16.72
CA LYS A 442 -34.45 0.22 18.06
C LYS A 442 -34.13 -1.27 17.97
N VAL A 443 -34.82 -2.03 17.11
CA VAL A 443 -34.51 -3.46 16.88
C VAL A 443 -33.09 -3.64 16.35
N THR A 444 -32.66 -2.79 15.42
CA THR A 444 -31.30 -2.84 14.82
C THR A 444 -30.20 -2.52 15.83
N ILE A 445 -30.39 -1.50 16.68
CA ILE A 445 -29.45 -1.13 17.75
C ILE A 445 -29.38 -2.26 18.79
N LYS A 446 -30.53 -2.78 19.23
CA LYS A 446 -30.60 -3.89 20.19
C LYS A 446 -29.88 -5.14 19.67
N GLN A 447 -30.07 -5.50 18.39
CA GLN A 447 -29.38 -6.65 17.81
C GLN A 447 -27.85 -6.45 17.80
N LYS A 448 -27.37 -5.28 17.36
CA LYS A 448 -25.92 -4.97 17.35
C LYS A 448 -25.29 -4.96 18.74
N LEU A 449 -26.03 -4.54 19.77
CA LEU A 449 -25.59 -4.66 21.15
C LEU A 449 -25.50 -6.12 21.60
N LEU A 450 -26.49 -6.96 21.25
CA LEU A 450 -26.46 -8.40 21.54
C LEU A 450 -25.32 -9.13 20.81
N ASP A 451 -24.98 -8.72 19.59
CA ASP A 451 -23.81 -9.24 18.86
C ASP A 451 -22.48 -8.94 19.58
N ILE A 452 -22.42 -7.83 20.33
CA ILE A 452 -21.25 -7.42 21.13
C ILE A 452 -21.24 -8.11 22.50
N THR A 453 -22.37 -8.15 23.21
CA THR A 453 -22.44 -8.70 24.58
C THR A 453 -22.55 -10.22 24.62
N CYS A 454 -23.10 -10.85 23.59
CA CYS A 454 -23.44 -12.27 23.55
C CYS A 454 -23.15 -12.93 22.18
N PRO A 455 -21.92 -12.81 21.61
CA PRO A 455 -21.58 -13.29 20.27
C PRO A 455 -21.77 -14.81 20.06
N THR A 456 -21.87 -15.60 21.13
CA THR A 456 -22.20 -17.03 21.07
C THR A 456 -23.65 -17.30 20.68
N LEU A 457 -24.58 -16.39 21.01
CA LEU A 457 -26.01 -16.53 20.69
C LEU A 457 -26.35 -16.13 19.24
N THR A 458 -25.47 -15.39 18.57
CA THR A 458 -25.69 -14.87 17.20
C THR A 458 -24.79 -15.54 16.15
N SER A 459 -24.00 -16.54 16.56
CA SER A 459 -23.17 -17.39 15.71
C SER A 459 -24.01 -18.30 14.80
N MET A 460 -24.27 -17.86 13.57
CA MET A 460 -24.98 -18.64 12.55
C MET A 460 -24.10 -19.74 11.96
N VAL A 461 -24.30 -20.99 12.40
CA VAL A 461 -23.72 -22.19 11.79
C VAL A 461 -24.67 -22.71 10.70
N PRO A 462 -24.20 -23.06 9.49
CA PRO A 462 -25.05 -23.70 8.48
C PRO A 462 -25.57 -25.06 8.96
N PRO A 463 -26.77 -25.50 8.56
CA PRO A 463 -27.29 -26.83 8.90
C PRO A 463 -26.29 -27.94 8.50
N LEU A 464 -25.94 -28.80 9.45
CA LEU A 464 -24.96 -29.88 9.27
C LEU A 464 -25.37 -30.88 8.17
N ASP A 465 -26.68 -31.05 7.97
CA ASP A 465 -27.29 -31.86 6.92
C ASP A 465 -28.10 -31.01 5.94
N LYS A 466 -28.19 -31.48 4.69
CA LYS A 466 -29.16 -30.95 3.71
C LYS A 466 -30.58 -31.19 4.23
N VAL A 467 -31.25 -30.12 4.66
CA VAL A 467 -32.67 -30.11 5.03
C VAL A 467 -33.49 -30.77 3.92
N LYS A 468 -34.12 -31.91 4.22
CA LYS A 468 -34.95 -32.67 3.28
C LYS A 468 -36.26 -31.94 3.04
N THR A 469 -36.26 -30.95 2.14
CA THR A 469 -37.47 -30.33 1.62
C THR A 469 -38.38 -31.40 1.02
N LYS A 470 -39.69 -31.36 1.36
CA LYS A 470 -40.68 -32.32 0.85
C LYS A 470 -41.01 -32.03 -0.61
N GLY A 471 -40.09 -32.33 -1.52
CA GLY A 471 -40.32 -32.26 -2.96
C GLY A 471 -41.52 -33.14 -3.37
N ALA A 472 -42.50 -32.54 -4.04
CA ALA A 472 -43.71 -33.25 -4.46
C ALA A 472 -43.37 -34.42 -5.40
N LYS A 473 -43.99 -35.59 -5.19
CA LYS A 473 -43.77 -36.79 -6.00
C LYS A 473 -44.24 -36.54 -7.44
N LYS A 474 -43.30 -36.39 -8.38
CA LYS A 474 -43.60 -36.27 -9.82
C LYS A 474 -44.26 -37.55 -10.36
N ARG A 475 -45.60 -37.55 -10.47
CA ARG A 475 -46.31 -38.41 -11.43
C ARG A 475 -46.19 -37.77 -12.82
N LYS A 476 -45.99 -38.60 -13.86
CA LYS A 476 -46.12 -38.18 -15.27
C LYS A 476 -47.60 -38.14 -15.63
N VAL A 477 -48.05 -37.10 -16.35
CA VAL A 477 -49.06 -37.12 -17.44
C VAL A 477 -49.14 -35.71 -18.06
N GLN A 478 -49.84 -35.59 -19.20
CA GLN A 478 -49.83 -34.53 -20.22
C GLN A 478 -49.97 -33.06 -19.77
N ARG A 479 -49.51 -32.17 -20.67
CA ARG A 479 -49.84 -30.73 -20.70
C ARG A 479 -51.33 -30.51 -20.98
N THR A 480 -51.97 -29.66 -20.18
CA THR A 480 -52.87 -28.59 -20.64
C THR A 480 -52.63 -27.35 -19.77
N GLU A 481 -53.04 -26.19 -20.24
CA GLU A 481 -52.53 -24.91 -19.77
C GLU A 481 -53.37 -24.30 -18.63
N ARG A 482 -52.69 -23.79 -17.59
CA ARG A 482 -52.93 -22.47 -16.96
C ARG A 482 -52.01 -22.28 -15.75
N SER A 483 -50.89 -21.61 -15.96
CA SER A 483 -50.18 -20.86 -14.92
C SER A 483 -49.39 -19.75 -15.61
N THR A 484 -49.51 -18.52 -15.12
CA THR A 484 -48.89 -17.34 -15.72
C THR A 484 -47.42 -17.27 -15.33
N MET A 485 -46.57 -18.02 -16.04
CA MET A 485 -45.14 -17.72 -16.03
C MET A 485 -44.92 -16.38 -16.73
N ARG A 486 -44.26 -15.47 -16.03
CA ARG A 486 -43.63 -14.28 -16.64
C ARG A 486 -42.51 -14.77 -17.56
N ASP A 487 -42.39 -14.14 -18.73
CA ASP A 487 -41.29 -14.46 -19.65
C ASP A 487 -39.94 -14.09 -18.99
N PRO A 488 -38.95 -15.00 -18.94
CA PRO A 488 -37.66 -14.73 -18.31
C PRO A 488 -36.92 -13.60 -19.03
N SER A 489 -36.36 -12.68 -18.25
CA SER A 489 -35.52 -11.61 -18.79
C SER A 489 -34.21 -12.16 -19.35
N TYR A 490 -33.59 -11.41 -20.27
CA TYR A 490 -32.29 -11.72 -20.86
C TYR A 490 -31.19 -12.08 -19.83
N PHE A 491 -31.26 -11.51 -18.62
CA PHE A 491 -30.31 -11.77 -17.53
C PHE A 491 -30.50 -13.14 -16.89
N GLU A 492 -31.74 -13.65 -16.79
CA GLU A 492 -32.03 -14.96 -16.21
C GLU A 492 -31.55 -16.11 -17.13
N TYR A 493 -31.48 -15.87 -18.44
CA TYR A 493 -30.81 -16.76 -19.40
C TYR A 493 -29.28 -16.84 -19.19
N VAL A 494 -28.64 -15.75 -18.72
CA VAL A 494 -27.19 -15.70 -18.47
C VAL A 494 -26.82 -16.48 -17.20
N ASP A 495 -27.56 -16.30 -16.11
CA ASP A 495 -27.32 -17.04 -14.86
C ASP A 495 -27.58 -18.55 -15.00
N ALA A 496 -28.56 -18.94 -15.83
CA ALA A 496 -28.78 -20.34 -16.22
C ALA A 496 -27.59 -20.92 -17.01
N PHE A 497 -26.96 -20.12 -17.88
CA PHE A 497 -25.78 -20.54 -18.65
C PHE A 497 -24.56 -20.76 -17.75
N HIS A 498 -24.31 -19.84 -16.81
CA HIS A 498 -23.28 -20.00 -15.78
C HIS A 498 -23.48 -21.29 -14.96
N SER A 499 -24.70 -21.51 -14.47
CA SER A 499 -25.06 -22.69 -13.66
C SER A 499 -24.85 -24.02 -14.39
N THR A 500 -24.95 -24.02 -15.72
CA THR A 500 -24.84 -25.25 -16.52
C THR A 500 -23.37 -25.63 -16.75
N MET A 501 -22.49 -24.65 -17.02
CA MET A 501 -21.07 -24.90 -17.36
C MET A 501 -20.24 -25.51 -16.21
N GLU A 502 -20.58 -25.26 -14.95
CA GLU A 502 -19.81 -25.80 -13.81
C GLU A 502 -20.05 -27.30 -13.54
N SER A 503 -21.07 -27.89 -14.15
CA SER A 503 -21.57 -29.24 -13.78
C SER A 503 -21.13 -30.39 -14.69
N SER A 504 -20.54 -30.12 -15.87
CA SER A 504 -20.32 -31.13 -16.92
C SER A 504 -18.86 -31.56 -17.10
N SER A 505 -18.20 -32.03 -16.05
CA SER A 505 -16.82 -32.56 -16.07
C SER A 505 -16.71 -33.99 -16.64
N VAL A 506 -17.15 -34.18 -17.88
CA VAL A 506 -17.07 -35.49 -18.57
C VAL A 506 -15.62 -35.82 -18.95
N LYS A 507 -15.11 -36.94 -18.42
CA LYS A 507 -13.77 -37.46 -18.76
C LYS A 507 -13.74 -37.99 -20.19
N SER A 508 -12.90 -37.41 -21.04
CA SER A 508 -12.46 -38.03 -22.31
C SER A 508 -10.96 -38.32 -22.28
N LYS A 509 -10.58 -39.60 -22.41
CA LYS A 509 -9.20 -39.95 -22.80
C LYS A 509 -9.01 -39.59 -24.28
N LEU A 510 -7.96 -38.86 -24.61
CA LEU A 510 -7.42 -38.86 -25.98
C LEU A 510 -5.89 -38.84 -25.93
N GLN A 511 -5.25 -39.62 -26.79
CA GLN A 511 -3.80 -39.82 -26.75
C GLN A 511 -3.04 -38.62 -27.33
N SER A 512 -1.84 -38.39 -26.80
CA SER A 512 -0.90 -37.41 -27.32
C SER A 512 -0.40 -37.76 -28.72
N LYS A 513 -0.59 -36.85 -29.68
CA LYS A 513 0.35 -36.67 -30.80
C LYS A 513 0.95 -35.28 -30.69
N LEU A 514 2.28 -35.22 -30.62
CA LEU A 514 3.05 -33.98 -30.67
C LEU A 514 2.98 -33.39 -32.08
N ASN A 515 2.21 -32.32 -32.25
CA ASN A 515 2.29 -31.49 -33.46
C ASN A 515 3.30 -30.35 -33.25
N VAL A 516 4.22 -30.22 -34.20
CA VAL A 516 5.33 -29.27 -34.15
C VAL A 516 4.81 -27.84 -34.22
N VAL A 517 5.13 -27.03 -33.21
CA VAL A 517 4.95 -25.56 -33.27
C VAL A 517 6.02 -24.99 -34.20
N LYS A 518 5.73 -24.99 -35.51
CA LYS A 518 6.32 -24.02 -36.44
C LYS A 518 6.01 -22.61 -35.90
N LYS A 519 6.83 -21.60 -36.23
CA LYS A 519 6.41 -20.19 -36.06
C LYS A 519 5.01 -20.06 -36.66
N LYS A 520 4.01 -19.64 -35.86
CA LYS A 520 2.70 -19.28 -36.41
C LYS A 520 2.95 -18.22 -37.50
N LYS A 521 2.49 -18.47 -38.72
CA LYS A 521 2.23 -17.36 -39.64
C LYS A 521 1.17 -16.52 -38.95
N VAL A 522 1.50 -15.28 -38.61
CA VAL A 522 0.50 -14.30 -38.16
C VAL A 522 -0.36 -14.03 -39.39
N ALA A 523 -1.62 -14.46 -39.34
CA ALA A 523 -2.52 -14.31 -40.47
C ALA A 523 -2.72 -12.82 -40.77
N MET A 524 -2.76 -12.46 -42.05
CA MET A 524 -2.95 -11.07 -42.51
C MET A 524 -1.91 -10.04 -42.01
N ILE A 525 -0.75 -10.46 -41.48
CA ILE A 525 0.34 -9.53 -41.14
C ILE A 525 0.81 -8.71 -42.36
N ASP A 526 0.72 -9.30 -43.55
CA ASP A 526 1.04 -8.67 -44.84
C ASP A 526 0.10 -7.51 -45.22
N GLN A 527 -1.02 -7.29 -44.51
CA GLN A 527 -1.89 -6.10 -44.63
C GLN A 527 -1.33 -4.88 -43.88
N PHE A 528 -0.35 -5.07 -42.99
CA PHE A 528 0.30 -4.01 -42.26
C PHE A 528 1.65 -3.67 -42.90
N HIS A 529 2.06 -2.40 -42.85
CA HIS A 529 3.36 -2.00 -43.40
C HIS A 529 4.50 -2.72 -42.66
N SER A 530 5.52 -3.20 -43.39
CA SER A 530 6.59 -4.06 -42.86
C SER A 530 7.29 -3.50 -41.62
N THR A 531 7.46 -2.18 -41.54
CA THR A 531 8.00 -1.44 -40.39
C THR A 531 7.24 -1.70 -39.08
N THR A 532 5.95 -2.05 -39.16
CA THR A 532 5.11 -2.32 -37.98
C THR A 532 5.11 -3.78 -37.54
N HIS A 533 5.52 -4.71 -38.39
CA HIS A 533 5.53 -6.16 -38.09
C HIS A 533 6.27 -6.52 -36.79
N PRO A 534 7.41 -5.87 -36.40
CA PRO A 534 8.09 -6.17 -35.14
C PRO A 534 7.30 -5.78 -33.87
N PHE A 535 6.28 -4.93 -34.00
CA PHE A 535 5.50 -4.39 -32.88
C PHE A 535 4.13 -5.07 -32.71
N ILE A 536 3.71 -5.89 -33.69
CA ILE A 536 2.46 -6.66 -33.63
C ILE A 536 2.71 -7.93 -32.80
N LEU A 537 2.30 -7.89 -31.53
CA LEU A 537 2.55 -8.98 -30.56
C LEU A 537 1.66 -10.21 -30.76
N ASP A 538 0.43 -10.02 -31.24
CA ASP A 538 -0.51 -11.08 -31.61
C ASP A 538 -1.55 -10.54 -32.60
N VAL A 539 -2.25 -11.43 -33.32
CA VAL A 539 -3.42 -11.10 -34.15
C VAL A 539 -4.51 -12.13 -33.86
N VAL A 540 -5.63 -11.65 -33.32
CA VAL A 540 -6.79 -12.48 -32.99
C VAL A 540 -7.83 -12.33 -34.10
N ASP A 541 -7.97 -13.39 -34.90
CA ASP A 541 -9.14 -13.59 -35.76
C ASP A 541 -10.30 -14.15 -34.90
N VAL A 542 -11.52 -13.64 -35.11
CA VAL A 542 -12.70 -13.92 -34.26
C VAL A 542 -13.93 -14.16 -35.14
N VAL A 543 -14.92 -14.89 -34.60
CA VAL A 543 -16.11 -15.27 -35.38
C VAL A 543 -16.82 -14.05 -35.98
N ALA A 544 -16.96 -14.04 -37.31
CA ALA A 544 -17.56 -12.97 -38.11
C ALA A 544 -19.10 -12.98 -38.10
N ASP A 545 -19.70 -13.07 -36.91
CA ASP A 545 -21.15 -13.20 -36.69
C ASP A 545 -21.90 -11.85 -36.52
N GLY A 546 -21.24 -10.73 -36.78
CA GLY A 546 -21.74 -9.38 -36.46
C GLY A 546 -21.50 -8.93 -35.01
N HIS A 547 -20.93 -9.80 -34.16
CA HIS A 547 -20.42 -9.46 -32.83
C HIS A 547 -18.89 -9.34 -32.81
N CYS A 548 -18.21 -9.65 -33.91
CA CYS A 548 -16.75 -9.64 -34.08
C CYS A 548 -16.02 -8.47 -33.37
N GLY A 549 -16.43 -7.21 -33.54
CA GLY A 549 -15.81 -6.09 -32.83
C GLY A 549 -15.82 -6.23 -31.30
N TYR A 550 -16.93 -6.72 -30.73
CA TYR A 550 -17.06 -6.98 -29.29
C TYR A 550 -16.31 -8.26 -28.86
N ARG A 551 -16.19 -9.26 -29.75
CA ARG A 551 -15.33 -10.44 -29.57
C ARG A 551 -13.85 -10.07 -29.51
N CYS A 552 -13.39 -9.16 -30.38
CA CYS A 552 -12.03 -8.61 -30.34
C CYS A 552 -11.74 -7.93 -29.01
N ILE A 553 -12.64 -7.07 -28.51
CA ILE A 553 -12.47 -6.42 -27.20
C ILE A 553 -12.43 -7.46 -26.07
N ALA A 554 -13.29 -8.49 -26.09
CA ALA A 554 -13.22 -9.57 -25.10
C ALA A 554 -11.86 -10.29 -25.10
N ALA A 555 -11.36 -10.68 -26.29
CA ALA A 555 -10.07 -11.34 -26.44
C ALA A 555 -8.88 -10.45 -26.01
N LEU A 556 -8.89 -9.17 -26.38
CA LEU A 556 -7.85 -8.19 -26.00
C LEU A 556 -7.83 -7.92 -24.48
N LEU A 557 -8.96 -8.06 -23.79
CA LEU A 557 -9.07 -8.01 -22.33
C LEU A 557 -8.69 -9.34 -21.64
N GLY A 558 -8.24 -10.35 -22.39
CA GLY A 558 -7.86 -11.66 -21.87
C GLY A 558 -9.04 -12.58 -21.52
N LEU A 559 -10.26 -12.24 -21.96
CA LEU A 559 -11.43 -13.11 -21.88
C LEU A 559 -11.47 -14.07 -23.08
N ARG A 560 -12.35 -15.07 -23.02
CA ARG A 560 -12.68 -15.87 -24.20
C ARG A 560 -13.54 -15.03 -25.16
N GLU A 561 -13.48 -15.29 -26.46
CA GLU A 561 -14.26 -14.54 -27.45
C GLU A 561 -15.78 -14.73 -27.32
N ASP A 562 -16.25 -15.80 -26.67
CA ASP A 562 -17.65 -16.02 -26.31
C ASP A 562 -18.19 -14.99 -25.30
N SER A 563 -17.31 -14.25 -24.63
CA SER A 563 -17.63 -13.31 -23.55
C SER A 563 -18.04 -11.92 -24.07
N TRP A 564 -18.29 -11.77 -25.38
CA TRP A 564 -18.81 -10.55 -26.00
C TRP A 564 -20.11 -9.98 -25.38
N PRO A 565 -21.04 -10.76 -24.78
CA PRO A 565 -22.23 -10.18 -24.13
C PRO A 565 -21.87 -9.30 -22.93
N VAL A 566 -20.79 -9.65 -22.21
CA VAL A 566 -20.26 -8.85 -21.10
C VAL A 566 -19.83 -7.47 -21.61
N ILE A 567 -19.11 -7.44 -22.74
CA ILE A 567 -18.64 -6.18 -23.35
C ILE A 567 -19.81 -5.28 -23.75
N ARG A 568 -20.87 -5.84 -24.35
CA ARG A 568 -22.08 -5.07 -24.71
C ARG A 568 -22.81 -4.52 -23.49
N ASN A 569 -22.98 -5.32 -22.43
CA ASN A 569 -23.61 -4.92 -21.16
C ASN A 569 -22.84 -3.78 -20.47
N ASP A 570 -21.51 -3.87 -20.45
CA ASP A 570 -20.64 -2.84 -19.87
C ASP A 570 -20.70 -1.51 -20.63
N LEU A 571 -20.70 -1.56 -21.97
CA LEU A 571 -20.87 -0.36 -22.80
C LEU A 571 -22.28 0.24 -22.68
N TYR A 572 -23.31 -0.60 -22.47
CA TYR A 572 -24.68 -0.12 -22.28
C TYR A 572 -24.81 0.64 -20.96
N LYS A 573 -24.17 0.16 -19.90
CA LYS A 573 -24.07 0.85 -18.60
C LYS A 573 -23.27 2.15 -18.72
N GLU A 574 -22.14 2.13 -19.41
CA GLU A 574 -21.29 3.31 -19.67
C GLU A 574 -22.08 4.45 -20.35
N LEU A 575 -22.76 4.14 -21.46
CA LEU A 575 -23.61 5.09 -22.19
C LEU A 575 -24.89 5.51 -21.44
N SER A 576 -25.34 4.71 -20.47
CA SER A 576 -26.50 5.06 -19.63
C SER A 576 -26.14 5.97 -18.47
N ASN A 577 -24.97 5.77 -17.86
CA ASN A 577 -24.50 6.55 -16.71
C ASN A 577 -24.02 7.97 -17.08
N TRP A 578 -23.58 8.16 -18.33
CA TRP A 578 -22.97 9.40 -18.83
C TRP A 578 -23.65 9.88 -20.12
N ARG A 579 -24.98 9.70 -20.21
CA ARG A 579 -25.76 9.87 -21.45
C ARG A 579 -25.53 11.23 -22.11
N ASP A 580 -25.50 12.29 -21.31
CA ASP A 580 -25.45 13.64 -21.85
C ASP A 580 -24.01 14.08 -22.14
N GLU A 581 -23.01 13.51 -21.46
CA GLU A 581 -21.56 13.69 -21.71
C GLU A 581 -21.15 13.07 -23.05
N TYR A 582 -21.69 11.88 -23.34
CA TYR A 582 -21.57 11.27 -24.68
C TYR A 582 -22.45 11.99 -25.70
N GLY A 583 -23.63 12.49 -25.31
CA GLY A 583 -24.52 13.25 -26.20
C GLY A 583 -23.85 14.50 -26.77
N ARG A 584 -23.05 15.21 -25.95
CA ARG A 584 -22.21 16.34 -26.36
C ARG A 584 -21.03 15.95 -27.26
N LEU A 585 -20.68 14.66 -27.35
CA LEU A 585 -19.56 14.14 -28.15
C LEU A 585 -19.98 13.52 -29.49
N VAL A 586 -21.10 12.78 -29.52
CA VAL A 586 -21.61 12.10 -30.73
C VAL A 586 -22.72 12.88 -31.47
N GLY A 587 -22.86 14.18 -31.20
CA GLY A 587 -23.75 15.09 -31.93
C GLY A 587 -25.24 15.02 -31.55
N GLY A 588 -25.58 14.44 -30.39
CA GLY A 588 -26.94 14.42 -29.87
C GLY A 588 -27.20 13.25 -28.91
N THR A 589 -28.09 13.44 -27.94
CA THR A 589 -28.50 12.38 -27.01
C THR A 589 -29.34 11.29 -27.69
N ASP A 590 -30.08 11.63 -28.75
CA ASP A 590 -30.74 10.65 -29.64
C ASP A 590 -29.75 9.67 -30.29
N VAL A 591 -28.51 10.11 -30.55
CA VAL A 591 -27.44 9.25 -31.08
C VAL A 591 -26.96 8.29 -29.99
N VAL A 592 -26.82 8.76 -28.74
CA VAL A 592 -26.49 7.90 -27.60
C VAL A 592 -27.55 6.85 -27.33
N ASP A 593 -28.84 7.20 -27.41
CA ASP A 593 -29.92 6.23 -27.25
C ASP A 593 -30.00 5.23 -28.42
N LYS A 594 -29.67 5.65 -29.66
CA LYS A 594 -29.46 4.72 -30.80
C LYS A 594 -28.28 3.77 -30.57
N LEU A 595 -27.17 4.24 -29.98
CA LEU A 595 -26.02 3.39 -29.61
C LEU A 595 -26.37 2.42 -28.46
N LYS A 596 -27.14 2.85 -27.47
CA LYS A 596 -27.68 1.96 -26.42
C LYS A 596 -28.59 0.88 -27.03
N GLN A 597 -29.42 1.24 -28.00
CA GLN A 597 -30.27 0.29 -28.73
C GLN A 597 -29.50 -0.63 -29.69
N SER A 598 -28.32 -0.24 -30.20
CA SER A 598 -27.47 -1.13 -31.01
C SER A 598 -26.74 -2.20 -30.17
N LEU A 599 -26.52 -1.91 -28.88
CA LEU A 599 -25.90 -2.83 -27.92
C LEU A 599 -26.82 -3.98 -27.47
N LEU A 600 -28.12 -3.74 -27.31
CA LEU A 600 -29.09 -4.76 -26.89
C LEU A 600 -29.34 -5.79 -28.01
N VAL A 601 -29.27 -7.09 -27.68
CA VAL A 601 -29.53 -8.22 -28.62
C VAL A 601 -30.20 -9.37 -27.86
N GLU A 602 -31.18 -10.00 -28.50
CA GLU A 602 -32.13 -10.94 -27.87
C GLU A 602 -31.70 -12.42 -27.96
N SER A 603 -30.62 -12.72 -28.68
CA SER A 603 -30.16 -14.10 -28.93
C SER A 603 -28.62 -14.19 -29.07
N GLN A 604 -28.12 -15.43 -29.18
CA GLN A 604 -26.73 -15.73 -29.58
C GLN A 604 -26.58 -15.93 -31.11
N SER A 605 -27.60 -15.61 -31.91
CA SER A 605 -27.54 -15.73 -33.38
C SER A 605 -26.93 -14.48 -34.01
N THR A 606 -26.60 -14.56 -35.31
CA THR A 606 -25.92 -13.49 -36.06
C THR A 606 -26.61 -12.12 -35.96
N ALA A 607 -25.82 -11.09 -35.65
CA ALA A 607 -26.30 -9.72 -35.51
C ALA A 607 -26.50 -9.02 -36.86
N ASN A 608 -27.67 -8.41 -37.03
CA ASN A 608 -27.99 -7.50 -38.13
C ASN A 608 -27.20 -6.18 -38.05
N ARG A 609 -27.04 -5.49 -39.20
CA ARG A 609 -26.11 -4.33 -39.36
C ARG A 609 -26.36 -3.18 -38.38
N ASN A 610 -27.60 -2.97 -37.93
CA ASN A 610 -27.98 -1.99 -36.92
C ASN A 610 -27.55 -2.35 -35.48
N LYS A 611 -26.95 -3.53 -35.27
CA LYS A 611 -26.37 -3.99 -34.00
C LYS A 611 -24.83 -4.11 -34.06
N TRP A 612 -24.20 -3.74 -35.18
CA TRP A 612 -22.75 -3.78 -35.35
C TRP A 612 -22.04 -2.66 -34.57
N MET A 613 -20.72 -2.76 -34.41
CA MET A 613 -19.90 -1.75 -33.74
C MET A 613 -19.63 -0.56 -34.68
N THR A 614 -20.11 0.65 -34.33
CA THR A 614 -19.85 1.86 -35.12
C THR A 614 -18.69 2.67 -34.55
N LEU A 615 -17.67 2.94 -35.37
CA LEU A 615 -16.47 3.70 -34.98
C LEU A 615 -16.35 4.97 -35.85
N PRO A 616 -16.27 6.16 -35.22
CA PRO A 616 -15.74 6.37 -33.87
C PRO A 616 -16.74 6.29 -32.70
N ASP A 617 -18.04 6.43 -32.95
CA ASP A 617 -19.07 6.77 -31.93
C ASP A 617 -19.05 5.90 -30.67
N ILE A 618 -19.06 4.57 -30.82
CA ILE A 618 -19.02 3.64 -29.67
C ILE A 618 -17.60 3.40 -29.15
N GLY A 619 -16.59 3.79 -29.94
CA GLY A 619 -15.18 3.75 -29.59
C GLY A 619 -14.85 4.67 -28.42
N TYR A 620 -15.54 5.79 -28.27
CA TYR A 620 -15.41 6.68 -27.11
C TYR A 620 -15.83 5.99 -25.79
N ALA A 621 -16.92 5.22 -25.84
CA ALA A 621 -17.37 4.42 -24.69
C ALA A 621 -16.39 3.28 -24.39
N ILE A 622 -15.85 2.60 -25.41
CA ILE A 622 -14.81 1.56 -25.24
C ILE A 622 -13.55 2.15 -24.59
N ALA A 623 -13.05 3.28 -25.10
CA ALA A 623 -11.85 3.94 -24.61
C ALA A 623 -11.98 4.38 -23.15
N ASN A 624 -13.12 4.95 -22.75
CA ASN A 624 -13.37 5.33 -21.36
C ASN A 624 -13.63 4.10 -20.47
N ARG A 625 -14.55 3.20 -20.85
CA ARG A 625 -14.98 2.05 -20.03
C ARG A 625 -13.82 1.16 -19.60
N TYR A 626 -12.86 0.93 -20.49
CA TYR A 626 -11.72 0.05 -20.26
C TYR A 626 -10.40 0.81 -20.07
N ASN A 627 -10.42 2.15 -20.13
CA ASN A 627 -9.24 3.04 -20.08
C ASN A 627 -8.13 2.61 -21.07
N VAL A 628 -8.51 2.42 -22.34
CA VAL A 628 -7.62 1.97 -23.43
C VAL A 628 -7.51 3.01 -24.54
N ILE A 629 -6.37 3.03 -25.25
CA ILE A 629 -6.24 3.76 -26.51
C ILE A 629 -6.78 2.86 -27.63
N LEU A 630 -7.96 3.19 -28.17
CA LEU A 630 -8.54 2.50 -29.31
C LEU A 630 -8.09 3.16 -30.61
N VAL A 631 -7.33 2.44 -31.45
CA VAL A 631 -6.89 2.91 -32.77
C VAL A 631 -7.70 2.19 -33.85
N LYS A 632 -8.49 2.94 -34.62
CA LYS A 632 -9.13 2.45 -35.85
C LYS A 632 -8.16 2.65 -37.00
N LEU A 633 -7.69 1.55 -37.60
CA LEU A 633 -6.94 1.59 -38.84
C LEU A 633 -7.90 1.38 -40.02
N GLN A 634 -7.65 2.07 -41.12
CA GLN A 634 -8.36 1.92 -42.39
C GLN A 634 -7.33 1.95 -43.53
N GLU A 635 -7.66 1.29 -44.63
CA GLU A 635 -6.85 1.29 -45.85
C GLU A 635 -6.62 2.73 -46.35
N GLY A 636 -5.37 3.06 -46.68
CA GLY A 636 -4.97 4.43 -47.06
C GLY A 636 -4.71 5.41 -45.90
N CYS A 637 -5.01 5.08 -44.64
CA CYS A 637 -4.65 5.96 -43.51
C CYS A 637 -3.15 5.81 -43.15
N PRO A 638 -2.38 6.91 -43.06
CA PRO A 638 -1.00 6.83 -42.57
C PRO A 638 -0.98 6.42 -41.10
N LEU A 639 -0.21 5.37 -40.81
CA LEU A 639 0.08 4.94 -39.44
C LEU A 639 0.82 6.06 -38.70
N PRO A 640 0.40 6.49 -37.49
CA PRO A 640 1.14 7.46 -36.72
C PRO A 640 2.56 6.93 -36.48
N MET A 641 3.58 7.71 -36.85
CA MET A 641 4.98 7.28 -36.69
C MET A 641 5.24 6.82 -35.26
N VAL A 642 5.98 5.72 -35.11
CA VAL A 642 6.16 5.02 -33.81
C VAL A 642 6.65 5.97 -32.72
N ASN A 643 7.41 7.01 -33.06
CA ASN A 643 7.89 8.07 -32.16
C ASN A 643 6.77 8.87 -31.45
N ILE A 644 5.55 8.89 -31.97
CA ILE A 644 4.37 9.54 -31.37
C ILE A 644 3.70 8.62 -30.34
N ILE A 645 3.68 7.30 -30.61
CA ILE A 645 3.06 6.28 -29.74
C ILE A 645 4.05 5.85 -28.63
N SER A 646 5.35 5.80 -28.95
CA SER A 646 6.45 5.37 -28.09
C SER A 646 6.99 6.48 -27.18
N SER A 647 6.18 6.87 -26.19
CA SER A 647 6.65 7.30 -24.86
C SER A 647 7.75 8.39 -24.74
N THR A 648 7.69 9.48 -25.52
CA THR A 648 8.41 10.73 -25.17
C THR A 648 7.55 11.98 -25.34
N TYR A 649 6.97 12.18 -26.53
CA TYR A 649 6.35 13.45 -26.96
C TYR A 649 4.89 13.67 -26.54
N CYS A 650 4.46 13.08 -25.42
CA CYS A 650 3.20 13.47 -24.79
C CYS A 650 3.41 14.80 -24.03
N TYR A 651 2.81 15.89 -24.51
CA TYR A 651 2.86 17.24 -23.93
C TYR A 651 2.64 17.21 -22.41
N ALA A 652 3.33 18.08 -21.66
CA ALA A 652 3.30 18.08 -20.19
C ALA A 652 1.87 18.23 -19.63
N GLN A 653 1.04 19.05 -20.28
CA GLN A 653 -0.37 19.24 -19.99
C GLN A 653 -1.17 17.92 -20.12
N ALA A 654 -0.92 17.13 -21.16
CA ALA A 654 -1.65 15.89 -21.43
C ALA A 654 -1.39 14.80 -20.38
N ARG A 655 -0.23 14.82 -19.71
CA ARG A 655 0.07 13.93 -18.56
C ARG A 655 -0.70 14.30 -17.29
N ALA A 656 -1.32 15.48 -17.22
CA ALA A 656 -2.07 15.96 -16.06
C ALA A 656 -3.60 15.79 -16.21
N TRP A 657 -4.10 15.28 -17.34
CA TRP A 657 -5.54 15.19 -17.61
C TRP A 657 -6.24 14.04 -16.85
N SER A 658 -6.88 14.38 -15.73
CA SER A 658 -7.70 13.49 -14.90
C SER A 658 -9.17 13.36 -15.35
N SER A 659 -9.59 14.10 -16.39
CA SER A 659 -11.00 14.26 -16.81
C SER A 659 -11.41 13.33 -17.96
N MET A 660 -12.71 13.32 -18.32
CA MET A 660 -13.28 12.49 -19.39
C MET A 660 -12.76 12.86 -20.79
N TYR A 661 -12.83 11.91 -21.74
CA TYR A 661 -12.37 12.09 -23.12
C TYR A 661 -12.90 13.37 -23.80
N THR A 662 -14.19 13.70 -23.63
CA THR A 662 -14.82 14.91 -24.19
C THR A 662 -14.09 16.19 -23.75
N SER A 663 -13.72 16.29 -22.46
CA SER A 663 -12.95 17.41 -21.91
C SER A 663 -11.51 17.45 -22.42
N ARG A 664 -10.88 16.28 -22.63
CA ARG A 664 -9.54 16.17 -23.24
C ARG A 664 -9.54 16.70 -24.68
N MET A 665 -10.56 16.36 -25.47
CA MET A 665 -10.70 16.84 -26.84
C MET A 665 -10.95 18.35 -26.92
N GLN A 666 -11.76 18.91 -26.02
CA GLN A 666 -11.96 20.37 -25.95
C GLN A 666 -10.67 21.11 -25.56
N ALA A 667 -9.93 20.62 -24.55
CA ALA A 667 -8.63 21.18 -24.17
C ALA A 667 -7.57 21.05 -25.29
N PHE A 668 -7.56 19.92 -26.01
CA PHE A 668 -6.67 19.70 -27.15
C PHE A 668 -7.00 20.64 -28.32
N ALA A 669 -8.28 20.85 -28.63
CA ALA A 669 -8.71 21.80 -29.66
C ALA A 669 -8.33 23.27 -29.32
N GLN A 670 -8.36 23.64 -28.04
CA GLN A 670 -7.90 24.96 -27.58
C GLN A 670 -6.36 25.13 -27.66
N LEU A 671 -5.60 24.05 -27.44
CA LEU A 671 -4.14 24.04 -27.58
C LEU A 671 -3.68 24.03 -29.04
N MET A 672 -4.40 23.33 -29.92
CA MET A 672 -4.08 23.15 -31.35
C MET A 672 -4.65 24.26 -32.24
N ASN A 673 -4.54 25.52 -31.82
CA ASN A 673 -4.97 26.69 -32.61
C ASN A 673 -3.96 27.01 -33.73
N VAL A 674 -3.76 26.05 -34.63
CA VAL A 674 -2.74 26.05 -35.69
C VAL A 674 -3.31 26.66 -36.98
N SER A 675 -2.57 27.61 -37.56
CA SER A 675 -2.89 28.20 -38.86
C SER A 675 -3.01 27.14 -39.96
N LYS A 676 -3.99 27.30 -40.87
CA LYS A 676 -4.16 26.41 -42.03
C LYS A 676 -3.12 26.71 -43.13
N SER A 677 -1.86 26.40 -42.86
CA SER A 677 -0.79 26.34 -43.85
C SER A 677 -0.30 24.89 -43.98
N TYR A 678 -0.78 24.19 -45.00
CA TYR A 678 -0.37 22.84 -45.34
C TYR A 678 1.08 22.87 -45.85
N VAL A 679 1.93 21.95 -45.38
CA VAL A 679 3.25 21.70 -45.98
C VAL A 679 3.17 20.37 -46.68
N ASP A 680 3.28 20.42 -48.01
CA ASP A 680 3.36 19.22 -48.84
C ASP A 680 4.78 18.66 -48.83
N LEU A 681 4.91 17.33 -48.91
CA LEU A 681 6.19 16.60 -48.89
C LEU A 681 6.16 15.48 -49.94
N GLY A 682 5.85 15.84 -51.18
CA GLY A 682 5.95 14.96 -52.34
C GLY A 682 7.36 14.99 -52.94
N ASP A 683 8.09 13.89 -52.74
CA ASP A 683 9.08 13.26 -53.63
C ASP A 683 10.35 14.06 -54.08
N PRO A 684 11.39 13.37 -54.59
CA PRO A 684 11.57 11.92 -54.76
C PRO A 684 12.62 11.26 -53.84
#